data_AF-A0A9W7ZC42-F1
#
_entry.id   AF-A0A9W7ZC42-F1
#
_cell.length_a   1.000
_cell.length_b   1.000
_cell.length_c   1.000
_cell.angle_alpha   90.00
_cell.angle_beta   90.00
_cell.angle_gamma   90.00
#
_symmetry.space_group_name_H-M   'P 1'
#
loop_
_entity.id
_entity.type
_entity.pdbx_description
1 polymer ?
#
loop_
_entity_poly.entity_id
_entity_poly.type
_entity_poly.pdbx_seq_one_letter_code
_entity_poly.pdbx_strand_id
1 'polypeptide(L)'
;MINSALVFASDFNYGVAYILAGLLLIYVSLYKKPSLQTAFIFMYNCFMRPIGKHASQQTRLNAFYENQADVYDATRGGLLRGRRTMLKLCAAELQKQHGQGKKLVWVDIGGGTGWNIEQMDALFGLEHFEAIYLVDLCQPLCKVAKQRFKARGWAHVHVVCQDAGTFTLPSNLCAIGRKHADLVTMSYSLSMIDAFYKVIDGVQQLVEPSAGVLGVADFYVSDSRASRGDVGYHCNWLSRMFWQHWFELDHVYLHPSRRNYLEHQFSTIKEFNSRNHFIIPHLVQIPYYVWLGRRCSAKQAYLANDIPDFTLVDKLPTPTASPKDCLLPSTKPIGSNLSATLQPNQPGYCRLPYNPAKPEHAQFSTYIYGFTWEDPQADLDVLDLQKGDSLLIITSAGDNALAYAANTPDITLHCVDMNPCQNHLLELKLAALQILSFGEFWEMFGKGVLADFPYVLDTQLSAHLSPAAYQFWRSHTETFSPASSASWWDKLLPVRRRNLYTTGYSGLALQCFRVIARVLGISHDLHKIANASSLQEQVDIWRSRVGSKLLSPLSIRFLDNPVAMWQLLGVPVSQWNMLRGEGSMSQYVRDTIEPVAASMSFNNENYFYHLVINQQYSPKCCPDYLTMAGFTKLQSLLNSAHQTTFHIHTSTILDTLQSLAPEELTKAVIMDHMDWFSPEEAAAEIEALKRALKRGGFVLWRSAARSPWYAESFASHGFSVEPISVRQPNTLIPLDRVNMYASFYKATKL
;
A
#
# COMPACT_ATOMS: atom_id res chain seq x y z
N MET A 1 -29.10 60.11 -35.29
CA MET A 1 -27.91 59.28 -34.99
C MET A 1 -26.96 59.89 -33.94
N ILE A 2 -27.38 60.87 -33.11
CA ILE A 2 -26.50 61.46 -32.06
C ILE A 2 -26.99 61.13 -30.63
N ASN A 3 -28.29 60.89 -30.42
CA ASN A 3 -28.83 60.52 -29.10
C ASN A 3 -28.54 59.06 -28.67
N SER A 4 -28.17 58.17 -29.59
CA SER A 4 -27.92 56.75 -29.30
C SER A 4 -26.50 56.47 -28.79
N ALA A 5 -25.54 57.34 -29.09
CA ALA A 5 -24.13 57.16 -28.71
C ALA A 5 -23.84 57.65 -27.27
N LEU A 6 -24.56 58.66 -26.79
CA LEU A 6 -24.41 59.20 -25.44
C LEU A 6 -24.98 58.27 -24.35
N VAL A 7 -26.06 57.54 -24.65
CA VAL A 7 -26.66 56.55 -23.72
C VAL A 7 -25.77 55.30 -23.61
N PHE A 8 -25.16 54.85 -24.70
CA PHE A 8 -24.23 53.72 -24.68
C PHE A 8 -22.93 54.03 -23.90
N ALA A 9 -22.43 55.27 -23.97
CA ALA A 9 -21.23 55.66 -23.23
C ALA A 9 -21.47 55.81 -21.72
N SER A 10 -22.67 56.24 -21.29
CA SER A 10 -23.02 56.27 -19.86
C SER A 10 -23.20 54.86 -19.30
N ASP A 11 -23.91 53.98 -20.01
CA ASP A 11 -24.18 52.61 -19.54
C ASP A 11 -22.93 51.74 -19.48
N PHE A 12 -21.95 51.97 -20.37
CA PHE A 12 -20.65 51.29 -20.31
C PHE A 12 -19.83 51.72 -19.08
N ASN A 13 -19.84 53.01 -18.74
CA ASN A 13 -19.15 53.52 -17.54
C ASN A 13 -19.79 53.04 -16.24
N TYR A 14 -21.13 52.94 -16.18
CA TYR A 14 -21.81 52.34 -15.04
C TYR A 14 -21.54 50.83 -14.95
N GLY A 15 -21.52 50.10 -16.08
CA GLY A 15 -21.18 48.68 -16.12
C GLY A 15 -19.76 48.39 -15.59
N VAL A 16 -18.77 49.19 -16.01
CA VAL A 16 -17.40 49.08 -15.49
C VAL A 16 -17.32 49.44 -14.01
N ALA A 17 -18.05 50.47 -13.56
CA ALA A 17 -18.10 50.84 -12.14
C ALA A 17 -18.75 49.75 -11.27
N TYR A 18 -19.81 49.09 -11.74
CA TYR A 18 -20.44 47.97 -11.02
C TYR A 18 -19.57 46.72 -11.01
N ILE A 19 -18.82 46.44 -12.08
CA ILE A 19 -17.84 45.34 -12.10
C ILE A 19 -16.69 45.65 -11.13
N LEU A 20 -16.17 46.88 -11.12
CA LEU A 20 -15.12 47.28 -10.19
C LEU A 20 -15.61 47.30 -8.74
N ALA A 21 -16.83 47.76 -8.47
CA ALA A 21 -17.44 47.71 -7.14
C ALA A 21 -17.74 46.27 -6.70
N GLY A 22 -18.16 45.40 -7.62
CA GLY A 22 -18.34 43.97 -7.38
C GLY A 22 -17.01 43.26 -7.08
N LEU A 23 -15.96 43.57 -7.85
CA LEU A 23 -14.60 43.08 -7.60
C LEU A 23 -14.03 43.63 -6.29
N LEU A 24 -14.33 44.89 -5.93
CA LEU A 24 -13.92 45.50 -4.67
C LEU A 24 -14.68 44.89 -3.47
N LEU A 25 -15.97 44.61 -3.61
CA LEU A 25 -16.78 43.93 -2.59
C LEU A 25 -16.36 42.47 -2.43
N ILE A 26 -16.06 41.77 -3.52
CA ILE A 26 -15.44 40.44 -3.49
C ILE A 26 -14.07 40.52 -2.82
N TYR A 27 -13.22 41.49 -3.18
CA TYR A 27 -11.92 41.71 -2.56
C TYR A 27 -12.03 42.00 -1.06
N VAL A 28 -12.93 42.89 -0.63
CA VAL A 28 -13.15 43.23 0.79
C VAL A 28 -13.77 42.05 1.56
N SER A 29 -14.68 41.29 0.94
CA SER A 29 -15.27 40.06 1.50
C SER A 29 -14.23 38.94 1.66
N LEU A 30 -13.32 38.82 0.69
CA LEU A 30 -12.19 37.89 0.72
C LEU A 30 -11.10 38.34 1.70
N TYR A 31 -10.80 39.64 1.78
CA TYR A 31 -9.78 40.21 2.67
C TYR A 31 -10.16 40.11 4.15
N LYS A 32 -11.45 40.15 4.49
CA LYS A 32 -11.95 39.92 5.86
C LYS A 32 -11.94 38.45 6.31
N LYS A 33 -11.59 37.50 5.44
CA LYS A 33 -11.38 36.10 5.87
C LYS A 33 -9.96 35.94 6.42
N PRO A 34 -9.79 35.49 7.67
CA PRO A 34 -8.48 35.26 8.28
C PRO A 34 -7.56 34.38 7.42
N SER A 35 -8.12 33.35 6.76
CA SER A 35 -7.37 32.44 5.89
C SER A 35 -6.75 33.12 4.66
N LEU A 36 -7.40 34.15 4.11
CA LEU A 36 -6.93 34.86 2.91
C LEU A 36 -5.97 35.98 3.28
N GLN A 37 -6.18 36.66 4.40
CA GLN A 37 -5.21 37.61 4.95
C GLN A 37 -3.89 36.91 5.30
N THR A 38 -3.98 35.73 5.93
CA THR A 38 -2.85 34.82 6.17
C THR A 38 -2.15 34.40 4.87
N ALA A 39 -2.91 33.98 3.85
CA ALA A 39 -2.34 33.62 2.56
C ALA A 39 -1.67 34.82 1.87
N PHE A 40 -2.22 36.04 2.00
CA PHE A 40 -1.67 37.25 1.40
C PHE A 40 -0.41 37.74 2.12
N ILE A 41 -0.36 37.69 3.46
CA ILE A 41 0.85 37.95 4.25
C ILE A 41 1.94 36.95 3.88
N PHE A 42 1.59 35.67 3.76
CA PHE A 42 2.49 34.62 3.29
C PHE A 42 2.97 34.91 1.87
N MET A 43 2.07 35.22 0.93
CA MET A 43 2.43 35.56 -0.45
C MET A 43 3.34 36.78 -0.52
N TYR A 44 3.05 37.85 0.24
CA TYR A 44 3.87 39.06 0.24
C TYR A 44 5.27 38.78 0.80
N ASN A 45 5.37 38.03 1.89
CA ASN A 45 6.65 37.72 2.52
C ASN A 45 7.49 36.70 1.75
N CYS A 46 6.87 35.73 1.05
CA CYS A 46 7.56 34.75 0.21
C CYS A 46 7.81 35.24 -1.23
N PHE A 47 6.95 36.09 -1.80
CA PHE A 47 6.98 36.43 -3.23
C PHE A 47 7.38 37.89 -3.54
N MET A 48 7.27 38.82 -2.58
CA MET A 48 7.48 40.26 -2.85
C MET A 48 8.54 40.92 -1.96
N ARG A 49 8.91 40.33 -0.82
CA ARG A 49 9.91 40.90 0.08
C ARG A 49 11.31 40.39 -0.27
N PRO A 50 12.25 41.25 -0.72
CA PRO A 50 13.62 40.81 -1.01
C PRO A 50 14.32 40.36 0.27
N ILE A 51 14.76 39.11 0.31
CA ILE A 51 15.66 38.61 1.36
C ILE A 51 17.04 39.24 1.05
N GLY A 52 17.48 40.18 1.87
CA GLY A 52 18.73 40.91 1.66
C GLY A 52 19.96 40.00 1.69
N LYS A 53 21.11 40.51 1.24
CA LYS A 53 22.41 39.83 1.42
C LYS A 53 22.77 39.84 2.91
N HIS A 54 22.59 38.73 3.62
CA HIS A 54 23.00 38.60 5.02
C HIS A 54 24.26 37.73 5.18
N ALA A 55 25.10 38.05 6.16
CA ALA A 55 26.43 37.48 6.36
C ALA A 55 26.46 36.01 6.85
N SER A 56 25.38 35.49 7.46
CA SER A 56 25.31 34.11 7.97
C SER A 56 23.90 33.51 7.81
N GLN A 57 23.81 32.17 7.79
CA GLN A 57 22.52 31.45 7.72
C GLN A 57 21.59 31.80 8.89
N GLN A 58 22.13 31.94 10.10
CA GLN A 58 21.37 32.31 11.28
C GLN A 58 20.74 33.71 11.16
N THR A 59 21.51 34.71 10.71
CA THR A 59 20.98 36.08 10.54
C THR A 59 19.91 36.13 9.46
N ARG A 60 20.04 35.32 8.39
CA ARG A 60 18.98 35.15 7.36
C ARG A 60 17.69 34.60 7.96
N LEU A 61 17.79 33.47 8.67
CA LEU A 61 16.63 32.81 9.27
C LEU A 61 15.92 33.72 10.28
N ASN A 62 16.69 34.40 11.13
CA ASN A 62 16.14 35.36 12.09
C ASN A 62 15.36 36.47 11.37
N ALA A 63 15.95 37.11 10.36
CA ALA A 63 15.29 38.19 9.60
C ALA A 63 14.03 37.73 8.85
N PHE A 64 14.03 36.49 8.35
CA PHE A 64 12.88 35.90 7.66
C PHE A 64 11.70 35.60 8.61
N TYR A 65 11.99 35.08 9.82
CA TYR A 65 10.97 34.62 10.77
C TYR A 65 10.55 35.63 11.83
N GLU A 66 11.31 36.71 12.07
CA GLU A 66 11.05 37.70 13.12
C GLU A 66 9.62 38.27 13.10
N ASN A 67 9.10 38.60 11.91
CA ASN A 67 7.75 39.16 11.74
C ASN A 67 6.65 38.11 11.54
N GLN A 68 6.99 36.82 11.53
CA GLN A 68 6.07 35.73 11.19
C GLN A 68 5.97 34.66 12.28
N ALA A 69 6.83 34.70 13.29
CA ALA A 69 6.94 33.67 14.33
C ALA A 69 5.61 33.39 15.06
N ASP A 70 4.82 34.43 15.35
CA ASP A 70 3.56 34.30 16.09
C ASP A 70 2.41 33.70 15.26
N VAL A 71 2.47 33.83 13.93
CA VAL A 71 1.44 33.31 13.00
C VAL A 71 1.92 32.06 12.26
N TYR A 72 3.17 31.65 12.50
CA TYR A 72 3.87 30.59 11.75
C TYR A 72 3.08 29.29 11.65
N ASP A 73 2.52 28.82 12.77
CA ASP A 73 1.78 27.55 12.80
C ASP A 73 0.44 27.63 12.04
N ALA A 74 -0.25 28.76 12.14
CA ALA A 74 -1.55 28.99 11.50
C ALA A 74 -1.43 29.13 9.98
N THR A 75 -0.30 29.64 9.48
CA THR A 75 -0.07 29.86 8.04
C THR A 75 0.52 28.63 7.34
N ARG A 76 1.33 27.82 8.04
CA ARG A 76 2.13 26.74 7.44
C ARG A 76 1.49 25.35 7.45
N GLY A 77 0.37 25.14 8.15
CA GLY A 77 -0.31 23.83 8.21
C GLY A 77 -0.76 23.29 6.84
N GLY A 78 -1.14 24.17 5.91
CA GLY A 78 -1.50 23.78 4.55
C GLY A 78 -0.32 23.54 3.62
N LEU A 79 0.82 24.21 3.86
CA LEU A 79 2.05 24.10 3.06
C LEU A 79 2.91 22.89 3.46
N LEU A 80 3.10 22.69 4.76
CA LEU A 80 3.98 21.67 5.33
C LEU A 80 3.21 20.37 5.58
N ARG A 81 2.81 19.70 4.49
CA ARG A 81 2.11 18.40 4.54
C ARG A 81 3.03 17.28 5.04
N GLY A 82 2.48 16.14 5.43
CA GLY A 82 3.31 15.01 5.86
C GLY A 82 3.90 15.10 7.27
N ARG A 83 4.01 16.27 7.92
CA ARG A 83 4.53 16.36 9.31
C ARG A 83 3.72 15.51 10.28
N ARG A 84 2.39 15.62 10.25
CA ARG A 84 1.50 14.79 11.06
C ARG A 84 1.67 13.30 10.75
N THR A 85 1.76 12.96 9.46
CA THR A 85 1.98 11.58 9.03
C THR A 85 3.30 11.05 9.60
N MET A 86 4.40 11.79 9.47
CA MET A 86 5.71 11.43 10.02
C MET A 86 5.63 11.15 11.53
N LEU A 87 4.98 12.02 12.30
CA LEU A 87 4.84 11.85 13.74
C LEU A 87 3.99 10.63 14.11
N LYS A 88 2.88 10.40 13.39
CA LYS A 88 2.05 9.20 13.58
C LYS A 88 2.83 7.91 13.30
N LEU A 89 3.61 7.89 12.22
CA LEU A 89 4.47 6.76 11.88
C LEU A 89 5.57 6.53 12.92
N CYS A 90 6.20 7.60 13.42
CA CYS A 90 7.18 7.50 14.50
C CYS A 90 6.53 6.95 15.77
N ALA A 91 5.36 7.46 16.15
CA ALA A 91 4.60 6.99 17.31
C ALA A 91 4.25 5.50 17.18
N ALA A 92 3.75 5.05 16.02
CA ALA A 92 3.41 3.65 15.79
C ALA A 92 4.64 2.73 15.92
N GLU A 93 5.78 3.13 15.35
CA GLU A 93 7.03 2.37 15.45
C GLU A 93 7.57 2.35 16.89
N LEU A 94 7.49 3.46 17.62
CA LEU A 94 7.85 3.52 19.03
C LEU A 94 6.95 2.63 19.90
N GLN A 95 5.63 2.64 19.68
CA GLN A 95 4.68 1.77 20.40
C GLN A 95 5.01 0.30 20.21
N LYS A 96 5.34 -0.12 18.99
CA LYS A 96 5.73 -1.50 18.68
C LYS A 96 7.00 -1.93 19.43
N GLN A 97 7.95 -1.02 19.63
CA GLN A 97 9.23 -1.32 20.27
C GLN A 97 9.25 -1.11 21.78
N HIS A 98 8.35 -0.27 22.30
CA HIS A 98 8.38 0.16 23.69
C HIS A 98 7.87 -0.94 24.61
N GLY A 99 8.78 -1.73 25.17
CA GLY A 99 8.51 -2.57 26.34
C GLY A 99 8.18 -1.69 27.55
N GLN A 100 7.23 -2.14 28.38
CA GLN A 100 6.79 -1.44 29.58
C GLN A 100 8.00 -1.10 30.49
N GLY A 101 8.39 0.17 30.55
CA GLY A 101 9.31 0.69 31.59
C GLY A 101 10.50 1.55 31.13
N LYS A 102 10.93 1.53 29.86
CA LYS A 102 12.09 2.34 29.41
C LYS A 102 11.64 3.69 28.83
N LYS A 103 11.73 4.77 29.60
CA LYS A 103 11.54 6.14 29.08
C LYS A 103 12.54 6.46 27.97
N LEU A 104 12.11 7.14 26.91
CA LEU A 104 12.82 7.41 25.65
C LEU A 104 13.55 8.77 25.62
N VAL A 105 14.49 8.96 24.71
CA VAL A 105 15.09 10.28 24.43
C VAL A 105 14.76 10.71 23.00
N TRP A 106 14.25 11.94 22.83
CA TRP A 106 13.90 12.49 21.52
C TRP A 106 14.67 13.77 21.21
N VAL A 107 15.21 13.87 19.99
CA VAL A 107 15.81 15.10 19.44
C VAL A 107 15.04 15.56 18.18
N ASP A 108 14.44 16.75 18.21
CA ASP A 108 13.73 17.36 17.08
C ASP A 108 14.62 18.45 16.45
N ILE A 109 15.20 18.15 15.29
CA ILE A 109 16.14 19.01 14.56
C ILE A 109 15.39 19.93 13.60
N GLY A 110 15.57 21.24 13.79
CA GLY A 110 14.78 22.28 13.15
C GLY A 110 13.34 22.31 13.67
N GLY A 111 13.17 22.09 14.98
CA GLY A 111 11.85 21.97 15.61
C GLY A 111 11.05 23.28 15.68
N GLY A 112 11.64 24.42 15.30
CA GLY A 112 10.98 25.70 15.15
C GLY A 112 10.22 26.15 16.41
N THR A 113 8.90 26.33 16.27
CA THR A 113 7.99 26.79 17.34
C THR A 113 7.66 25.70 18.38
N GLY A 114 8.16 24.47 18.20
CA GLY A 114 7.83 23.34 19.07
C GLY A 114 6.53 22.61 18.73
N TRP A 115 5.97 22.86 17.54
CA TRP A 115 4.70 22.28 17.12
C TRP A 115 4.74 20.74 17.04
N ASN A 116 5.84 20.15 16.57
CA ASN A 116 5.96 18.68 16.50
C ASN A 116 5.83 18.02 17.87
N ILE A 117 6.49 18.60 18.88
CA ILE A 117 6.46 18.12 20.27
C ILE A 117 5.04 18.16 20.82
N GLU A 118 4.30 19.24 20.53
CA GLU A 118 2.90 19.35 20.92
C GLU A 118 2.00 18.33 20.21
N GLN A 119 2.23 18.02 18.94
CA GLN A 119 1.46 16.98 18.26
C GLN A 119 1.83 15.57 18.74
N MET A 120 3.08 15.33 19.11
CA MET A 120 3.54 14.04 19.62
C MET A 120 2.95 13.73 21.00
N ASP A 121 2.76 14.74 21.86
CA ASP A 121 2.06 14.59 23.14
C ASP A 121 0.67 13.95 22.94
N ALA A 122 -0.09 14.44 21.95
CA ALA A 122 -1.41 13.90 21.64
C ALA A 122 -1.39 12.50 20.99
N LEU A 123 -0.26 12.06 20.44
CA LEU A 123 -0.14 10.78 19.71
C LEU A 123 0.48 9.66 20.56
N PHE A 124 1.44 9.99 21.42
CA PHE A 124 2.25 9.03 22.15
C PHE A 124 2.42 9.38 23.65
N GLY A 125 2.11 10.61 24.06
CA GLY A 125 2.31 11.08 25.44
C GLY A 125 3.76 11.45 25.73
N LEU A 126 4.00 12.65 26.30
CA LEU A 126 5.37 13.07 26.63
C LEU A 126 5.93 12.38 27.89
N GLU A 127 5.10 11.72 28.69
CA GLU A 127 5.50 10.96 29.89
C GLU A 127 6.39 9.76 29.58
N HIS A 128 6.31 9.25 28.34
CA HIS A 128 7.15 8.18 27.84
C HIS A 128 8.57 8.65 27.48
N PHE A 129 8.85 9.96 27.51
CA PHE A 129 10.17 10.51 27.27
C PHE A 129 10.84 10.94 28.58
N GLU A 130 12.09 10.54 28.74
CA GLU A 130 13.00 11.01 29.79
C GLU A 130 13.41 12.46 29.52
N ALA A 131 13.72 12.77 28.27
CA ALA A 131 14.13 14.09 27.83
C ALA A 131 13.81 14.30 26.35
N ILE A 132 13.42 15.54 26.01
CA ILE A 132 13.14 15.97 24.64
C ILE A 132 13.96 17.21 24.35
N TYR A 133 14.73 17.21 23.26
CA TYR A 133 15.55 18.34 22.83
C TYR A 133 15.03 18.90 21.52
N LEU A 134 14.56 20.15 21.54
CA LEU A 134 14.32 20.93 20.35
C LEU A 134 15.61 21.67 19.98
N VAL A 135 16.17 21.37 18.81
CA VAL A 135 17.40 22.02 18.31
C VAL A 135 17.03 22.89 17.11
N ASP A 136 17.22 24.20 17.20
CA ASP A 136 16.92 25.12 16.10
C ASP A 136 17.94 26.27 16.03
N LEU A 137 18.25 26.75 14.83
CA LEU A 137 19.19 27.85 14.63
C LEU A 137 18.52 29.22 14.82
N CYS A 138 17.20 29.31 14.65
CA CYS A 138 16.42 30.54 14.62
C CYS A 138 15.97 30.99 16.02
N GLN A 139 16.50 32.12 16.49
CA GLN A 139 16.24 32.64 17.84
C GLN A 139 14.76 33.05 18.07
N PRO A 140 14.07 33.74 17.13
CA PRO A 140 12.64 34.03 17.27
C PRO A 140 11.77 32.78 17.47
N LEU A 141 11.98 31.72 16.68
CA LEU A 141 11.20 30.48 16.78
C LEU A 141 11.48 29.75 18.11
N CYS A 142 12.75 29.68 18.49
CA CYS A 142 13.21 29.22 19.80
C CYS A 142 12.49 29.92 20.98
N LYS A 143 12.27 31.23 20.87
CA LYS A 143 11.60 32.02 21.91
C LYS A 143 10.13 31.62 22.04
N VAL A 144 9.44 31.44 20.91
CA VAL A 144 8.05 30.93 20.86
C VAL A 144 7.98 29.53 21.48
N ALA A 145 8.90 28.63 21.13
CA ALA A 145 8.95 27.28 21.70
C ALA A 145 9.11 27.29 23.23
N LYS A 146 10.06 28.10 23.75
CA LYS A 146 10.27 28.25 25.21
C LYS A 146 9.02 28.73 25.93
N GLN A 147 8.32 29.72 25.36
CA GLN A 147 7.07 30.24 25.92
C GLN A 147 5.97 29.17 25.88
N ARG A 148 5.86 28.45 24.76
CA ARG A 148 4.89 27.36 24.56
C ARG A 148 5.04 26.25 25.60
N PHE A 149 6.27 25.80 25.84
CA PHE A 149 6.56 24.71 26.77
C PHE A 149 6.42 25.16 28.22
N LYS A 150 6.83 26.38 28.55
CA LYS A 150 6.61 26.97 29.88
C LYS A 150 5.12 27.08 30.20
N ALA A 151 4.30 27.50 29.24
CA ALA A 151 2.85 27.60 29.41
C ALA A 151 2.16 26.25 29.67
N ARG A 152 2.75 25.13 29.20
CA ARG A 152 2.24 23.76 29.39
C ARG A 152 2.89 23.02 30.56
N GLY A 153 3.89 23.60 31.21
CA GLY A 153 4.59 22.98 32.34
C GLY A 153 5.49 21.80 31.98
N TRP A 154 5.92 21.69 30.72
CA TRP A 154 6.79 20.59 30.28
C TRP A 154 8.25 20.82 30.70
N ALA A 155 8.62 20.27 31.86
CA ALA A 155 9.93 20.48 32.48
C ALA A 155 11.08 19.69 31.83
N HIS A 156 10.77 18.57 31.19
CA HIS A 156 11.73 17.67 30.51
C HIS A 156 11.89 17.96 29.01
N VAL A 157 11.36 19.10 28.55
CA VAL A 157 11.51 19.59 27.18
C VAL A 157 12.49 20.77 27.16
N HIS A 158 13.58 20.62 26.43
CA HIS A 158 14.69 21.57 26.39
C HIS A 158 14.81 22.21 25.01
N VAL A 159 14.86 23.55 24.97
CA VAL A 159 15.06 24.32 23.73
C VAL A 159 16.51 24.76 23.62
N VAL A 160 17.22 24.25 22.62
CA VAL A 160 18.63 24.49 22.33
C VAL A 160 18.75 25.30 21.04
N CYS A 161 19.13 26.57 21.16
CA CYS A 161 19.28 27.45 20.01
C CYS A 161 20.70 27.34 19.45
N GLN A 162 20.94 26.35 18.60
CA GLN A 162 22.27 25.94 18.15
C GLN A 162 22.22 25.39 16.71
N ASP A 163 23.35 25.46 16.01
CA ASP A 163 23.55 24.75 14.74
C ASP A 163 23.48 23.23 14.92
N ALA A 164 22.61 22.58 14.15
CA ALA A 164 22.38 21.14 14.22
C ALA A 164 23.64 20.30 13.96
N GLY A 165 24.57 20.78 13.14
CA GLY A 165 25.82 20.09 12.83
C GLY A 165 26.86 20.16 13.95
N THR A 166 26.54 20.76 15.09
CA THR A 166 27.40 20.83 16.27
C THR A 166 26.74 20.28 17.54
N PHE A 167 25.47 19.89 17.44
CA PHE A 167 24.70 19.41 18.59
C PHE A 167 25.17 18.01 19.03
N THR A 168 25.28 17.82 20.35
CA THR A 168 25.53 16.53 21.00
C THR A 168 24.62 16.40 22.21
N LEU A 169 24.34 15.16 22.63
CA LEU A 169 23.52 14.94 23.83
C LEU A 169 24.23 15.52 25.07
N PRO A 170 23.50 16.21 25.96
CA PRO A 170 24.07 16.75 27.19
C PRO A 170 24.71 15.68 28.10
N SER A 171 25.80 16.06 28.77
CA SER A 171 26.60 15.14 29.60
C SER A 171 25.83 14.52 30.78
N ASN A 172 24.77 15.17 31.26
CA ASN A 172 23.91 14.63 32.31
C ASN A 172 23.11 13.39 31.85
N LEU A 173 22.72 13.32 30.57
CA LEU A 173 22.11 12.10 30.02
C LEU A 173 23.13 10.99 29.87
N CYS A 174 24.34 11.32 29.44
CA CYS A 174 25.45 10.37 29.39
C CYS A 174 25.78 9.79 30.77
N ALA A 175 25.65 10.58 31.83
CA ALA A 175 25.88 10.15 33.22
C ALA A 175 24.87 9.10 33.70
N ILE A 176 23.63 9.12 33.18
CA ILE A 176 22.61 8.08 33.44
C ILE A 176 22.61 6.97 32.37
N GLY A 177 23.69 6.85 31.59
CA GLY A 177 23.88 5.80 30.60
C GLY A 177 23.16 6.03 29.26
N ARG A 178 22.53 7.19 29.04
CA ARG A 178 21.85 7.53 27.78
C ARG A 178 22.82 8.23 26.84
N LYS A 179 23.42 7.46 25.92
CA LYS A 179 24.41 7.94 24.93
C LYS A 179 23.81 8.26 23.55
N HIS A 180 22.59 7.82 23.29
CA HIS A 180 21.92 7.95 22.01
C HIS A 180 20.45 8.37 22.19
N ALA A 181 19.87 8.91 21.13
CA ALA A 181 18.45 9.24 21.05
C ALA A 181 17.66 8.07 20.47
N ASP A 182 16.54 7.71 21.10
CA ASP A 182 15.64 6.67 20.61
C ASP A 182 14.78 7.19 19.44
N LEU A 183 14.51 8.50 19.39
CA LEU A 183 13.85 9.17 18.27
C LEU A 183 14.64 10.42 17.83
N VAL A 184 14.83 10.59 16.54
CA VAL A 184 15.26 11.86 15.94
C VAL A 184 14.27 12.26 14.86
N THR A 185 13.87 13.53 14.81
CA THR A 185 12.96 14.04 13.77
C THR A 185 13.55 15.24 13.03
N MET A 186 13.30 15.31 11.73
CA MET A 186 13.67 16.42 10.86
C MET A 186 12.46 16.82 10.01
N SER A 187 11.77 17.88 10.41
CA SER A 187 10.53 18.29 9.75
C SER A 187 10.74 19.59 8.97
N TYR A 188 10.85 19.47 7.65
CA TYR A 188 11.13 20.55 6.71
C TYR A 188 12.40 21.33 7.03
N SER A 189 13.37 20.66 7.68
CA SER A 189 14.63 21.26 8.09
C SER A 189 15.81 20.83 7.21
N LEU A 190 15.79 19.61 6.65
CA LEU A 190 16.91 19.07 5.86
C LEU A 190 17.15 19.87 4.58
N SER A 191 16.08 20.31 3.89
CA SER A 191 16.16 21.17 2.71
C SER A 191 16.69 22.58 3.00
N MET A 192 16.62 23.03 4.25
CA MET A 192 17.09 24.35 4.70
C MET A 192 18.54 24.35 5.24
N ILE A 193 19.13 23.18 5.50
CA ILE A 193 20.48 23.06 6.08
C ILE A 193 21.54 23.07 4.97
N ASP A 194 22.48 24.01 5.01
CA ASP A 194 23.57 24.09 4.02
C ASP A 194 24.54 22.89 4.16
N ALA A 195 25.05 22.63 5.36
CA ALA A 195 26.00 21.56 5.66
C ALA A 195 25.33 20.20 5.96
N PHE A 196 24.40 19.77 5.11
CA PHE A 196 23.52 18.61 5.40
C PHE A 196 24.26 17.28 5.53
N TYR A 197 25.38 17.07 4.82
CA TYR A 197 26.21 15.86 4.98
C TYR A 197 26.66 15.71 6.44
N LYS A 198 27.22 16.76 7.02
CA LYS A 198 27.68 16.78 8.41
C LYS A 198 26.54 16.52 9.40
N VAL A 199 25.35 17.07 9.13
CA VAL A 199 24.17 16.85 9.98
C VAL A 199 23.71 15.40 9.89
N ILE A 200 23.60 14.82 8.69
CA ILE A 200 23.19 13.43 8.50
C ILE A 200 24.19 12.47 9.19
N ASP A 201 25.50 12.72 9.06
CA ASP A 201 26.54 11.94 9.75
C ASP A 201 26.43 12.04 11.28
N GLY A 202 26.20 13.26 11.80
CA GLY A 202 25.97 13.49 13.22
C GLY A 202 24.71 12.77 13.72
N VAL A 203 23.61 12.81 12.95
CA VAL A 203 22.36 12.10 13.26
C VAL A 203 22.58 10.59 13.29
N GLN A 204 23.37 10.04 12.36
CA GLN A 204 23.67 8.61 12.33
C GLN A 204 24.41 8.14 13.60
N GLN A 205 25.26 8.99 14.16
CA GLN A 205 25.95 8.74 15.43
C GLN A 205 25.04 8.96 16.65
N LEU A 206 24.09 9.89 16.55
CA LEU A 206 23.15 10.26 17.60
C LEU A 206 22.04 9.22 17.80
N VAL A 207 21.51 8.63 16.73
CA VAL A 207 20.40 7.66 16.78
C VAL A 207 20.86 6.35 17.42
N GLU A 208 20.03 5.80 18.30
CA GLU A 208 20.25 4.51 18.98
C GLU A 208 20.49 3.39 17.93
N PRO A 209 21.64 2.70 17.95
CA PRO A 209 22.02 1.78 16.86
C PRO A 209 21.08 0.60 16.62
N SER A 210 20.42 0.11 17.66
CA SER A 210 19.63 -1.13 17.61
C SER A 210 18.15 -0.89 17.27
N ALA A 211 17.56 0.14 17.88
CA ALA A 211 16.11 0.38 17.84
C ALA A 211 15.74 1.80 17.39
N GLY A 212 16.69 2.74 17.38
CA GLY A 212 16.41 4.15 17.14
C GLY A 212 15.74 4.42 15.79
N VAL A 213 14.88 5.43 15.78
CA VAL A 213 14.09 5.84 14.60
C VAL A 213 14.46 7.27 14.21
N LEU A 214 14.71 7.48 12.92
CA LEU A 214 14.83 8.80 12.30
C LEU A 214 13.59 9.06 11.44
N GLY A 215 12.79 10.06 11.80
CA GLY A 215 11.65 10.53 11.00
C GLY A 215 11.98 11.81 10.23
N VAL A 216 11.75 11.82 8.92
CA VAL A 216 11.96 12.98 8.05
C VAL A 216 10.69 13.28 7.26
N ALA A 217 10.30 14.55 7.20
CA ALA A 217 9.29 15.03 6.26
C ALA A 217 9.82 16.28 5.59
N ASP A 218 9.98 16.28 4.27
CA ASP A 218 10.58 17.43 3.59
C ASP A 218 10.11 17.54 2.12
N PHE A 219 10.41 18.68 1.51
CA PHE A 219 10.31 18.86 0.07
C PHE A 219 11.47 18.16 -0.64
N TYR A 220 11.25 17.75 -1.88
CA TYR A 220 12.29 17.12 -2.69
C TYR A 220 12.04 17.30 -4.18
N VAL A 221 13.08 17.16 -5.00
CA VAL A 221 12.93 16.79 -6.41
C VAL A 221 13.65 15.47 -6.68
N SER A 222 13.13 14.65 -7.59
CA SER A 222 13.75 13.36 -7.93
C SER A 222 14.99 13.54 -8.80
N ASP A 223 15.84 12.50 -8.88
CA ASP A 223 16.85 12.41 -9.95
C ASP A 223 16.16 12.29 -11.33
N SER A 224 16.86 12.74 -12.37
CA SER A 224 16.51 12.60 -13.78
C SER A 224 16.38 11.14 -14.24
N ARG A 225 17.17 10.22 -13.66
CA ARG A 225 17.19 8.78 -14.01
C ARG A 225 16.47 7.90 -13.00
N ALA A 226 15.73 8.48 -12.06
CA ALA A 226 15.09 7.70 -11.02
C ALA A 226 13.94 6.86 -11.55
N SER A 227 14.21 5.59 -11.86
CA SER A 227 13.20 4.55 -12.05
C SER A 227 13.26 3.61 -10.84
N ARG A 228 12.73 4.05 -9.70
CA ARG A 228 12.69 3.22 -8.49
C ARG A 228 11.44 2.36 -8.38
N GLY A 229 10.47 2.51 -9.27
CA GLY A 229 9.14 1.87 -9.15
C GLY A 229 8.29 2.42 -8.00
N ASP A 230 8.84 3.31 -7.16
CA ASP A 230 8.13 3.94 -6.05
C ASP A 230 7.05 4.90 -6.54
N VAL A 231 5.81 4.60 -6.17
CA VAL A 231 4.64 5.42 -6.51
C VAL A 231 4.84 6.85 -6.01
N GLY A 232 4.74 7.81 -6.93
CA GLY A 232 4.83 9.23 -6.62
C GLY A 232 6.26 9.77 -6.40
N TYR A 233 7.31 8.95 -6.45
CA TYR A 233 8.69 9.42 -6.28
C TYR A 233 9.13 10.33 -7.43
N HIS A 234 8.96 9.88 -8.68
CA HIS A 234 9.47 10.60 -9.85
C HIS A 234 8.79 11.96 -10.06
N CYS A 235 9.60 13.00 -10.26
CA CYS A 235 9.19 14.32 -10.69
C CYS A 235 9.53 14.50 -12.17
N ASN A 236 8.58 14.93 -13.01
CA ASN A 236 8.86 15.23 -14.41
C ASN A 236 9.86 16.41 -14.56
N TRP A 237 10.47 16.55 -15.75
CA TRP A 237 11.53 17.56 -15.97
C TRP A 237 11.08 18.98 -15.60
N LEU A 238 9.88 19.39 -16.03
CA LEU A 238 9.32 20.70 -15.71
C LEU A 238 9.18 20.92 -14.19
N SER A 239 8.60 19.93 -13.50
CA SER A 239 8.42 19.96 -12.04
C SER A 239 9.76 20.05 -11.31
N ARG A 240 10.80 19.33 -11.77
CA ARG A 240 12.14 19.39 -11.16
C ARG A 240 12.73 20.80 -11.29
N MET A 241 12.77 21.31 -12.52
CA MET A 241 13.37 22.62 -12.80
C MET A 241 12.62 23.75 -12.08
N PHE A 242 11.29 23.73 -12.17
CA PHE A 242 10.45 24.76 -11.57
C PHE A 242 10.61 24.79 -10.05
N TRP A 243 10.40 23.66 -9.37
CA TRP A 243 10.44 23.65 -7.90
C TRP A 243 11.84 23.87 -7.34
N GLN A 244 12.89 23.37 -8.01
CA GLN A 244 14.26 23.61 -7.56
C GLN A 244 14.59 25.11 -7.53
N HIS A 245 14.32 25.85 -8.62
CA HIS A 245 14.59 27.28 -8.66
C HIS A 245 13.61 28.11 -7.82
N TRP A 246 12.35 27.68 -7.74
CA TRP A 246 11.36 28.37 -6.94
C TRP A 246 11.74 28.40 -5.45
N PHE A 247 12.10 27.25 -4.89
CA PHE A 247 12.50 27.15 -3.49
C PHE A 247 13.87 27.78 -3.21
N GLU A 248 14.75 27.83 -4.21
CA GLU A 248 16.05 28.49 -4.10
C GLU A 248 15.93 30.00 -3.82
N LEU A 249 14.85 30.66 -4.27
CA LEU A 249 14.55 32.07 -3.95
C LEU A 249 14.39 32.31 -2.44
N ASP A 250 13.90 31.30 -1.70
CA ASP A 250 13.74 31.32 -0.24
C ASP A 250 14.93 30.63 0.48
N HIS A 251 16.04 30.36 -0.22
CA HIS A 251 17.19 29.60 0.28
C HIS A 251 16.84 28.18 0.78
N VAL A 252 15.83 27.57 0.18
CA VAL A 252 15.48 26.16 0.39
C VAL A 252 15.97 25.35 -0.80
N TYR A 253 16.86 24.38 -0.57
CA TYR A 253 17.55 23.69 -1.65
C TYR A 253 16.99 22.27 -1.82
N LEU A 254 16.25 22.03 -2.91
CA LEU A 254 15.58 20.73 -3.13
C LEU A 254 16.45 19.64 -3.80
N HIS A 255 17.76 19.84 -3.88
CA HIS A 255 18.65 18.97 -4.66
C HIS A 255 18.51 17.47 -4.26
N PRO A 256 18.42 16.53 -5.24
CA PRO A 256 18.16 15.11 -4.97
C PRO A 256 19.15 14.45 -3.99
N SER A 257 20.40 14.93 -3.97
CA SER A 257 21.46 14.39 -3.10
C SER A 257 21.11 14.41 -1.61
N ARG A 258 20.26 15.34 -1.14
CA ARG A 258 19.86 15.42 0.27
C ARG A 258 19.16 14.16 0.72
N ARG A 259 18.18 13.73 -0.07
CA ARG A 259 17.42 12.53 0.19
C ARG A 259 18.21 11.26 -0.15
N ASN A 260 18.93 11.25 -1.28
CA ASN A 260 19.74 10.10 -1.66
C ASN A 260 20.81 9.79 -0.60
N TYR A 261 21.44 10.81 -0.02
CA TYR A 261 22.44 10.60 1.02
C TYR A 261 21.83 10.14 2.34
N LEU A 262 20.65 10.68 2.70
CA LEU A 262 19.87 10.20 3.84
C LEU A 262 19.56 8.69 3.71
N GLU A 263 19.01 8.27 2.58
CA GLU A 263 18.67 6.87 2.33
C GLU A 263 19.89 5.97 2.13
N HIS A 264 21.05 6.54 1.78
CA HIS A 264 22.31 5.80 1.75
C HIS A 264 22.85 5.51 3.16
N GLN A 265 22.71 6.46 4.10
CA GLN A 265 23.25 6.31 5.45
C GLN A 265 22.36 5.47 6.39
N PHE A 266 21.10 5.26 6.02
CA PHE A 266 20.10 4.63 6.87
C PHE A 266 19.26 3.61 6.07
N SER A 267 18.85 2.54 6.74
CA SER A 267 17.87 1.59 6.20
C SER A 267 16.46 2.18 6.29
N THR A 268 15.67 2.07 5.22
CA THR A 268 14.29 2.59 5.16
C THR A 268 13.32 1.69 5.92
N ILE A 269 12.59 2.25 6.90
CA ILE A 269 11.49 1.58 7.62
C ILE A 269 10.16 1.88 6.94
N LYS A 270 9.94 3.14 6.53
CA LYS A 270 8.72 3.61 5.84
C LYS A 270 9.06 4.71 4.85
N GLU A 271 8.27 4.75 3.80
CA GLU A 271 8.35 5.79 2.79
C GLU A 271 6.94 6.16 2.34
N PHE A 272 6.71 7.46 2.18
CA PHE A 272 5.53 8.00 1.55
C PHE A 272 5.86 9.23 0.70
N ASN A 273 5.59 9.15 -0.60
CA ASN A 273 5.77 10.21 -1.58
C ASN A 273 4.42 10.76 -2.02
N SER A 274 4.29 12.09 -2.07
CA SER A 274 3.04 12.72 -2.51
C SER A 274 3.26 14.15 -3.03
N ARG A 275 2.16 14.81 -3.38
CA ARG A 275 2.12 16.18 -3.89
C ARG A 275 1.18 17.02 -3.05
N ASN A 276 1.63 18.20 -2.64
CA ASN A 276 0.81 19.17 -1.94
C ASN A 276 0.08 20.07 -2.95
N HIS A 277 -1.23 20.19 -2.79
CA HIS A 277 -2.16 20.89 -3.69
C HIS A 277 -2.70 22.21 -3.06
N PHE A 278 -1.94 22.83 -2.16
CA PHE A 278 -2.41 23.89 -1.25
C PHE A 278 -2.93 25.18 -1.93
N ILE A 279 -2.35 25.61 -3.05
CA ILE A 279 -2.61 26.95 -3.62
C ILE A 279 -3.70 26.89 -4.70
N ILE A 280 -3.48 26.11 -5.76
CA ILE A 280 -4.47 25.85 -6.81
C ILE A 280 -4.44 24.33 -7.07
N PRO A 281 -5.50 23.60 -6.71
CA PRO A 281 -5.59 22.17 -6.97
C PRO A 281 -5.32 21.90 -8.46
N HIS A 282 -4.47 20.91 -8.74
CA HIS A 282 -4.04 20.47 -10.07
C HIS A 282 -3.02 21.34 -10.83
N LEU A 283 -2.83 22.62 -10.49
CA LEU A 283 -1.81 23.48 -11.14
C LEU A 283 -0.49 23.52 -10.34
N VAL A 284 -0.60 23.57 -9.01
CA VAL A 284 0.54 23.60 -8.10
C VAL A 284 0.62 22.27 -7.35
N GLN A 285 1.62 21.47 -7.71
CA GLN A 285 1.88 20.15 -7.11
C GLN A 285 3.27 20.14 -6.47
N ILE A 286 3.37 20.62 -5.23
CA ILE A 286 4.67 20.69 -4.54
C ILE A 286 5.06 19.27 -4.09
N PRO A 287 6.18 18.69 -4.57
CA PRO A 287 6.65 17.39 -4.15
C PRO A 287 7.14 17.39 -2.70
N TYR A 288 6.58 16.48 -1.90
CA TYR A 288 7.03 16.23 -0.54
C TYR A 288 7.10 14.73 -0.27
N TYR A 289 7.94 14.36 0.69
CA TYR A 289 8.06 12.99 1.16
C TYR A 289 7.97 12.92 2.68
N VAL A 290 7.57 11.76 3.17
CA VAL A 290 7.70 11.32 4.56
C VAL A 290 8.50 10.05 4.53
N TRP A 291 9.55 9.98 5.33
CA TRP A 291 10.45 8.85 5.36
C TRP A 291 10.87 8.56 6.79
N LEU A 292 10.89 7.29 7.15
CA LEU A 292 11.43 6.82 8.41
C LEU A 292 12.59 5.87 8.12
N GLY A 293 13.66 5.97 8.89
CA GLY A 293 14.77 5.05 8.80
C GLY A 293 15.41 4.67 10.13
N ARG A 294 16.26 3.66 10.05
CA ARG A 294 17.09 3.14 11.15
C ARG A 294 18.53 3.05 10.71
N ARG A 295 19.46 3.20 11.66
CA ARG A 295 20.89 3.00 11.40
C ARG A 295 21.13 1.60 10.83
N CYS A 296 21.87 1.51 9.73
CA CYS A 296 22.26 0.22 9.16
C CYS A 296 23.18 -0.53 10.14
N SER A 297 22.83 -1.78 10.47
CA SER A 297 23.80 -2.67 11.10
C SER A 297 24.87 -3.05 10.05
N ALA A 298 26.15 -3.19 10.44
CA ALA A 298 27.22 -3.55 9.52
C ALA A 298 26.95 -4.85 8.74
N LYS A 299 26.12 -5.76 9.28
CA LYS A 299 25.68 -7.01 8.63
C LYS A 299 24.68 -6.79 7.48
N GLN A 300 23.83 -5.78 7.54
CA GLN A 300 22.83 -5.49 6.49
C GLN A 300 23.42 -4.81 5.27
N ALA A 301 24.52 -4.05 5.44
CA ALA A 301 25.24 -3.42 4.33
C ALA A 301 25.92 -4.43 3.39
N TYR A 302 26.32 -5.61 3.91
CA TYR A 302 26.88 -6.69 3.09
C TYR A 302 25.81 -7.36 2.22
N LEU A 303 24.64 -7.68 2.78
CA LEU A 303 23.54 -8.35 2.06
C LEU A 303 22.91 -7.47 0.96
N ALA A 304 22.94 -6.14 1.10
CA ALA A 304 22.45 -5.21 0.07
C ALA A 304 23.34 -5.20 -1.19
N ASN A 305 24.61 -5.61 -1.09
CA ASN A 305 25.55 -5.66 -2.20
C ASN A 305 25.60 -7.04 -2.90
N ASP A 306 25.02 -8.07 -2.30
CA ASP A 306 25.09 -9.47 -2.76
C ASP A 306 23.81 -9.96 -3.47
N ILE A 307 22.87 -9.08 -3.81
CA ILE A 307 21.79 -9.46 -4.75
C ILE A 307 22.45 -9.60 -6.13
N PRO A 308 22.56 -10.81 -6.72
CA PRO A 308 23.16 -10.96 -8.02
C PRO A 308 22.23 -10.29 -9.01
N ASP A 309 22.73 -9.25 -9.67
CA ASP A 309 22.12 -8.68 -10.87
C ASP A 309 22.20 -9.78 -11.96
N PHE A 310 21.17 -10.64 -12.00
CA PHE A 310 21.09 -11.70 -12.98
C PHE A 310 20.76 -11.05 -14.33
N THR A 311 21.59 -11.37 -15.32
CA THR A 311 21.48 -11.08 -16.77
C THR A 311 22.17 -9.81 -17.29
N LEU A 312 23.46 -9.94 -17.58
CA LEU A 312 24.00 -9.63 -18.92
C LEU A 312 25.00 -10.73 -19.31
N VAL A 313 24.48 -11.77 -19.98
CA VAL A 313 25.31 -12.69 -20.75
C VAL A 313 25.68 -11.97 -22.03
N ASP A 314 26.85 -11.34 -22.05
CA ASP A 314 27.58 -11.11 -23.29
C ASP A 314 29.00 -11.63 -23.12
N LYS A 315 29.30 -12.66 -23.91
CA LYS A 315 30.64 -13.23 -24.07
C LYS A 315 31.57 -12.11 -24.53
N LEU A 316 32.58 -11.78 -23.73
CA LEU A 316 33.74 -11.03 -24.21
C LEU A 316 35.02 -11.86 -24.01
N PRO A 317 35.94 -11.84 -24.99
CA PRO A 317 37.09 -12.74 -25.03
C PRO A 317 38.17 -12.26 -24.06
N THR A 318 38.91 -13.23 -23.52
CA THR A 318 40.12 -13.03 -22.73
C THR A 318 41.15 -12.17 -23.45
N PRO A 319 41.74 -11.15 -22.80
CA PRO A 319 43.01 -10.59 -23.23
C PRO A 319 44.11 -10.79 -22.19
N THR A 320 45.21 -11.34 -22.71
CA THR A 320 46.58 -11.35 -22.19
C THR A 320 47.13 -9.97 -21.81
N ALA A 321 47.90 -9.91 -20.71
CA ALA A 321 49.01 -9.00 -20.31
C ALA A 321 49.06 -7.55 -20.89
N SER A 322 49.21 -6.46 -20.14
CA SER A 322 50.26 -6.08 -19.15
C SER A 322 49.95 -4.65 -18.59
N PRO A 323 50.64 -4.15 -17.54
CA PRO A 323 50.16 -3.02 -16.72
C PRO A 323 50.97 -1.72 -16.93
N LYS A 324 50.33 -0.60 -17.34
CA LYS A 324 50.78 0.79 -17.06
C LYS A 324 49.65 1.83 -17.15
N ASP A 325 49.57 2.62 -16.08
CA ASP A 325 49.18 4.03 -15.95
C ASP A 325 47.70 4.50 -16.00
N CYS A 326 47.44 5.40 -15.02
CA CYS A 326 46.34 6.36 -14.85
C CYS A 326 44.99 5.85 -14.30
N LEU A 327 44.91 5.77 -12.97
CA LEU A 327 43.67 5.76 -12.18
C LEU A 327 42.91 7.09 -12.33
N LEU A 328 42.01 7.15 -13.30
CA LEU A 328 40.80 7.98 -13.19
C LEU A 328 39.72 7.13 -12.49
N PRO A 329 38.99 7.65 -11.49
CA PRO A 329 37.89 6.91 -10.91
C PRO A 329 36.79 6.79 -11.97
N SER A 330 36.69 5.61 -12.58
CA SER A 330 35.58 5.22 -13.44
C SER A 330 34.27 5.43 -12.67
N THR A 331 33.47 6.37 -13.15
CA THR A 331 32.09 6.63 -12.72
C THR A 331 31.25 5.41 -13.05
N LYS A 332 31.18 4.45 -12.12
CA LYS A 332 30.17 3.41 -12.14
C LYS A 332 28.78 4.07 -12.13
N PRO A 333 27.83 3.64 -12.96
CA PRO A 333 26.45 4.10 -12.84
C PRO A 333 25.94 3.74 -11.44
N ILE A 334 25.30 4.71 -10.81
CA ILE A 334 24.62 4.57 -9.52
C ILE A 334 23.55 3.50 -9.72
N GLY A 335 23.88 2.26 -9.36
CA GLY A 335 22.95 1.14 -9.33
C GLY A 335 21.84 1.44 -8.34
N SER A 336 20.62 1.05 -8.71
CA SER A 336 19.43 1.14 -7.88
C SER A 336 19.61 0.29 -6.62
N ASN A 337 20.13 0.90 -5.55
CA ASN A 337 20.02 0.35 -4.20
C ASN A 337 18.55 0.42 -3.78
N LEU A 338 17.76 -0.54 -4.26
CA LEU A 338 16.54 -0.96 -3.61
C LEU A 338 16.98 -1.59 -2.30
N SER A 339 16.96 -0.79 -1.23
CA SER A 339 17.24 -1.23 0.12
C SER A 339 16.22 -2.30 0.51
N ALA A 340 16.59 -3.54 0.22
CA ALA A 340 15.96 -4.76 0.69
C ALA A 340 16.09 -4.80 2.21
N THR A 341 15.13 -4.19 2.88
CA THR A 341 15.01 -4.29 4.33
C THR A 341 14.30 -5.61 4.59
N LEU A 342 15.06 -6.70 4.72
CA LEU A 342 14.64 -7.78 5.60
C LEU A 342 14.34 -7.09 6.94
N GLN A 343 13.07 -6.95 7.33
CA GLN A 343 12.73 -6.77 8.73
C GLN A 343 12.83 -8.17 9.33
N PRO A 344 13.98 -8.56 9.92
CA PRO A 344 14.03 -9.84 10.60
C PRO A 344 13.18 -9.63 11.85
N ASN A 345 12.15 -10.45 12.04
CA ASN A 345 11.28 -10.48 13.22
C ASN A 345 10.03 -9.57 13.17
N GLN A 346 9.21 -9.69 12.13
CA GLN A 346 7.77 -9.63 12.39
C GLN A 346 7.33 -11.04 12.81
N PRO A 347 6.78 -11.25 14.01
CA PRO A 347 6.18 -12.54 14.34
C PRO A 347 5.04 -12.80 13.34
N GLY A 348 4.93 -14.03 12.85
CA GLY A 348 3.84 -14.47 11.98
C GLY A 348 4.04 -14.31 10.47
N TYR A 349 4.72 -13.27 9.95
CA TYR A 349 4.91 -13.14 8.50
C TYR A 349 6.15 -12.34 8.07
N CYS A 350 6.60 -12.56 6.83
CA CYS A 350 7.73 -11.90 6.22
C CYS A 350 7.40 -11.52 4.77
N ARG A 351 7.46 -10.21 4.48
CA ARG A 351 7.40 -9.67 3.12
C ARG A 351 8.79 -9.73 2.50
N LEU A 352 8.97 -10.57 1.48
CA LEU A 352 10.28 -10.69 0.84
C LEU A 352 10.57 -9.49 -0.06
N PRO A 353 11.85 -9.05 -0.15
CA PRO A 353 12.25 -7.94 -1.01
C PRO A 353 11.93 -8.22 -2.48
N TYR A 354 11.52 -7.18 -3.20
CA TYR A 354 11.31 -7.22 -4.65
C TYR A 354 11.62 -5.85 -5.26
N ASN A 355 11.85 -5.82 -6.58
CA ASN A 355 12.10 -4.59 -7.31
C ASN A 355 10.80 -4.14 -8.02
N PRO A 356 10.07 -3.13 -7.52
CA PRO A 356 8.82 -2.66 -8.13
C PRO A 356 9.00 -2.05 -9.52
N ALA A 357 10.24 -1.73 -9.95
CA ALA A 357 10.52 -1.21 -11.28
C ALA A 357 10.62 -2.30 -12.36
N LYS A 358 10.68 -3.59 -11.97
CA LYS A 358 10.67 -4.69 -12.97
C LYS A 358 9.37 -4.63 -13.78
N PRO A 359 9.41 -4.80 -15.12
CA PRO A 359 8.23 -4.74 -15.97
C PRO A 359 7.11 -5.68 -15.53
N GLU A 360 7.47 -6.87 -15.05
CA GLU A 360 6.54 -7.89 -14.56
C GLU A 360 5.66 -7.41 -13.40
N HIS A 361 6.16 -6.50 -12.55
CA HIS A 361 5.43 -5.92 -11.42
C HIS A 361 4.85 -4.54 -11.76
N ALA A 362 5.61 -3.71 -12.48
CA ALA A 362 5.26 -2.31 -12.76
C ALA A 362 4.00 -2.14 -13.61
N GLN A 363 3.59 -3.18 -14.34
CA GLN A 363 2.34 -3.19 -15.11
C GLN A 363 1.07 -3.13 -14.25
N PHE A 364 1.16 -3.46 -12.95
CA PHE A 364 0.00 -3.49 -12.06
C PHE A 364 -0.15 -2.18 -11.30
N SER A 365 -1.29 -1.52 -11.48
CA SER A 365 -1.65 -0.29 -10.75
C SER A 365 -2.52 -0.54 -9.52
N THR A 366 -3.17 -1.71 -9.44
CA THR A 366 -4.05 -2.09 -8.33
C THR A 366 -4.20 -3.62 -8.25
N TYR A 367 -4.84 -4.11 -7.19
CA TYR A 367 -5.12 -5.54 -7.02
C TYR A 367 -6.23 -6.00 -7.98
N ILE A 368 -6.12 -7.24 -8.44
CA ILE A 368 -7.13 -7.81 -9.34
C ILE A 368 -8.32 -8.29 -8.50
N TYR A 369 -8.05 -9.06 -7.45
CA TYR A 369 -9.06 -9.74 -6.65
C TYR A 369 -9.12 -9.15 -5.23
N GLY A 370 -10.28 -8.61 -4.84
CA GLY A 370 -10.53 -8.21 -3.44
C GLY A 370 -10.91 -9.39 -2.53
N PHE A 371 -11.20 -10.55 -3.14
CA PHE A 371 -11.56 -11.83 -2.50
C PHE A 371 -11.21 -12.98 -3.45
N THR A 372 -10.97 -14.18 -2.92
CA THR A 372 -10.61 -15.36 -3.72
C THR A 372 -11.86 -16.04 -4.30
N TRP A 373 -11.77 -16.55 -5.54
CA TRP A 373 -12.83 -17.29 -6.25
C TRP A 373 -12.54 -18.80 -6.27
N GLU A 374 -12.07 -19.34 -5.16
CA GLU A 374 -11.83 -20.77 -4.95
C GLU A 374 -12.25 -21.13 -3.53
N ASP A 375 -12.87 -22.30 -3.37
CA ASP A 375 -13.35 -22.75 -2.07
C ASP A 375 -12.24 -23.37 -1.23
N PRO A 376 -11.75 -22.70 -0.17
CA PRO A 376 -10.67 -23.26 0.65
C PRO A 376 -11.13 -24.53 1.41
N GLN A 377 -12.43 -24.76 1.59
CA GLN A 377 -12.91 -25.99 2.23
C GLN A 377 -12.62 -27.21 1.35
N ALA A 378 -12.87 -27.11 0.06
CA ALA A 378 -12.57 -28.19 -0.89
C ALA A 378 -11.05 -28.49 -0.94
N ASP A 379 -10.22 -27.47 -0.75
CA ASP A 379 -8.77 -27.65 -0.62
C ASP A 379 -8.42 -28.34 0.70
N LEU A 380 -8.95 -27.87 1.83
CA LEU A 380 -8.68 -28.43 3.16
C LEU A 380 -9.08 -29.91 3.29
N ASP A 381 -10.16 -30.34 2.63
CA ASP A 381 -10.63 -31.73 2.62
C ASP A 381 -9.60 -32.69 1.96
N VAL A 382 -8.74 -32.17 1.07
CA VAL A 382 -7.73 -32.95 0.36
C VAL A 382 -6.32 -32.72 0.92
N LEU A 383 -6.05 -31.49 1.38
CA LEU A 383 -4.71 -31.07 1.81
C LEU A 383 -4.21 -31.87 3.01
N ASP A 384 -5.09 -32.29 3.92
CA ASP A 384 -4.73 -32.98 5.18
C ASP A 384 -3.52 -32.31 5.85
N LEU A 385 -3.65 -31.02 6.16
CA LEU A 385 -2.55 -30.18 6.65
C LEU A 385 -2.11 -30.61 8.04
N GLN A 386 -0.81 -30.84 8.18
CA GLN A 386 -0.16 -31.26 9.42
C GLN A 386 0.84 -30.21 9.90
N LYS A 387 1.17 -30.25 11.19
CA LYS A 387 2.23 -29.42 11.76
C LYS A 387 3.56 -29.65 11.02
N GLY A 388 4.22 -28.56 10.65
CA GLY A 388 5.49 -28.57 9.94
C GLY A 388 5.36 -28.69 8.42
N ASP A 389 4.13 -28.73 7.89
CA ASP A 389 3.93 -28.64 6.45
C ASP A 389 4.41 -27.28 5.91
N SER A 390 5.00 -27.32 4.72
CA SER A 390 5.37 -26.15 3.94
C SER A 390 4.62 -26.16 2.62
N LEU A 391 3.90 -25.08 2.33
CA LEU A 391 3.00 -24.99 1.20
C LEU A 391 3.29 -23.79 0.32
N LEU A 392 3.33 -24.00 -0.99
CA LEU A 392 3.25 -22.92 -1.97
C LEU A 392 1.80 -22.67 -2.36
N ILE A 393 1.37 -21.41 -2.31
CA ILE A 393 0.02 -21.00 -2.68
C ILE A 393 0.08 -19.69 -3.45
N ILE A 394 -0.79 -19.53 -4.45
CA ILE A 394 -0.97 -18.22 -5.09
C ILE A 394 -1.64 -17.27 -4.09
N THR A 395 -1.09 -16.07 -3.91
CA THR A 395 -1.60 -15.13 -2.89
C THR A 395 -3.04 -14.75 -3.16
N SER A 396 -3.36 -14.33 -4.40
CA SER A 396 -4.68 -13.79 -4.75
C SER A 396 -5.11 -12.71 -3.73
N ALA A 397 -6.30 -12.81 -3.13
CA ALA A 397 -6.73 -11.89 -2.07
C ALA A 397 -6.21 -12.28 -0.67
N GLY A 398 -5.48 -13.39 -0.53
CA GLY A 398 -5.00 -13.93 0.74
C GLY A 398 -6.02 -14.77 1.52
N ASP A 399 -7.25 -14.95 1.01
CA ASP A 399 -8.33 -15.61 1.76
C ASP A 399 -8.03 -17.09 2.05
N ASN A 400 -7.55 -17.85 1.05
CA ASN A 400 -7.22 -19.27 1.22
C ASN A 400 -6.02 -19.46 2.15
N ALA A 401 -4.99 -18.61 2.03
CA ALA A 401 -3.84 -18.61 2.94
C ALA A 401 -4.27 -18.48 4.41
N LEU A 402 -5.17 -17.53 4.69
CA LEU A 402 -5.71 -17.30 6.02
C LEU A 402 -6.62 -18.46 6.48
N ALA A 403 -7.40 -19.04 5.58
CA ALA A 403 -8.24 -20.21 5.88
C ALA A 403 -7.38 -21.42 6.27
N TYR A 404 -6.28 -21.67 5.57
CA TYR A 404 -5.35 -22.77 5.88
C TYR A 404 -4.69 -22.57 7.25
N ALA A 405 -4.15 -21.37 7.51
CA ALA A 405 -3.54 -21.06 8.80
C ALA A 405 -4.54 -21.07 9.97
N ALA A 406 -5.81 -20.70 9.74
CA ALA A 406 -6.85 -20.74 10.77
C ALA A 406 -7.26 -22.18 11.16
N ASN A 407 -7.11 -23.13 10.23
CA ASN A 407 -7.44 -24.53 10.44
C ASN A 407 -6.26 -25.37 10.93
N THR A 408 -5.03 -25.04 10.50
CA THR A 408 -3.82 -25.76 10.90
C THR A 408 -2.71 -24.81 11.35
N PRO A 409 -2.33 -24.82 12.65
CA PRO A 409 -1.21 -24.03 13.15
C PRO A 409 0.14 -24.70 12.86
N ASP A 410 1.22 -23.95 13.05
CA ASP A 410 2.62 -24.35 12.86
C ASP A 410 2.95 -24.86 11.44
N ILE A 411 2.47 -24.13 10.42
CA ILE A 411 2.75 -24.39 8.99
C ILE A 411 3.47 -23.21 8.32
N THR A 412 4.25 -23.50 7.28
CA THR A 412 4.90 -22.48 6.46
C THR A 412 4.10 -22.24 5.20
N LEU A 413 3.72 -20.99 4.92
CA LEU A 413 2.94 -20.61 3.75
C LEU A 413 3.75 -19.68 2.84
N HIS A 414 4.19 -20.19 1.68
CA HIS A 414 4.80 -19.41 0.61
C HIS A 414 3.70 -18.84 -0.28
N CYS A 415 3.25 -17.63 0.03
CA CYS A 415 2.24 -16.88 -0.73
C CYS A 415 2.90 -16.16 -1.90
N VAL A 416 2.58 -16.52 -3.13
CA VAL A 416 3.25 -16.02 -4.34
C VAL A 416 2.28 -15.24 -5.23
N ASP A 417 2.67 -14.05 -5.64
CA ASP A 417 1.94 -13.30 -6.67
C ASP A 417 2.87 -12.33 -7.39
N MET A 418 2.73 -12.26 -8.72
CA MET A 418 3.48 -11.31 -9.54
C MET A 418 2.94 -9.88 -9.38
N ASN A 419 1.66 -9.72 -9.02
CA ASN A 419 1.05 -8.44 -8.74
C ASN A 419 1.37 -8.01 -7.29
N PRO A 420 2.21 -6.98 -7.08
CA PRO A 420 2.53 -6.51 -5.73
C PRO A 420 1.28 -6.06 -4.94
N CYS A 421 0.23 -5.59 -5.61
CA CYS A 421 -0.98 -5.10 -4.96
C CYS A 421 -1.80 -6.22 -4.29
N GLN A 422 -1.77 -7.44 -4.83
CA GLN A 422 -2.39 -8.61 -4.21
C GLN A 422 -1.70 -8.95 -2.89
N ASN A 423 -0.38 -8.95 -2.94
CA ASN A 423 0.44 -9.13 -1.76
C ASN A 423 0.29 -7.99 -0.73
N HIS A 424 0.11 -6.73 -1.17
CA HIS A 424 -0.22 -5.62 -0.27
C HIS A 424 -1.56 -5.83 0.46
N LEU A 425 -2.52 -6.52 -0.16
CA LEU A 425 -3.80 -6.86 0.47
C LEU A 425 -3.66 -7.97 1.51
N LEU A 426 -2.92 -9.04 1.21
CA LEU A 426 -2.60 -10.05 2.22
C LEU A 426 -1.84 -9.42 3.41
N GLU A 427 -0.83 -8.60 3.13
CA GLU A 427 -0.04 -7.93 4.17
C GLU A 427 -0.91 -7.00 5.04
N LEU A 428 -1.89 -6.30 4.44
CA LEU A 428 -2.86 -5.49 5.18
C LEU A 428 -3.76 -6.32 6.09
N LYS A 429 -4.24 -7.48 5.62
CA LYS A 429 -5.05 -8.40 6.44
C LYS A 429 -4.24 -8.95 7.62
N LEU A 430 -2.99 -9.35 7.39
CA LEU A 430 -2.10 -9.86 8.44
C LEU A 430 -1.78 -8.79 9.49
N ALA A 431 -1.43 -7.57 9.05
CA ALA A 431 -1.22 -6.43 9.94
C ALA A 431 -2.47 -6.12 10.79
N ALA A 432 -3.65 -6.16 10.17
CA ALA A 432 -4.91 -5.91 10.84
C ALA A 432 -5.27 -7.01 11.87
N LEU A 433 -5.01 -8.29 11.55
CA LEU A 433 -5.20 -9.40 12.49
C LEU A 433 -4.32 -9.27 13.74
N GLN A 434 -3.11 -8.71 13.61
CA GLN A 434 -2.20 -8.54 14.74
C GLN A 434 -2.69 -7.49 15.74
N ILE A 435 -3.22 -6.35 15.26
CA ILE A 435 -3.40 -5.15 16.09
C ILE A 435 -4.85 -4.68 16.27
N LEU A 436 -5.73 -4.90 15.30
CA LEU A 436 -7.10 -4.40 15.38
C LEU A 436 -7.95 -5.27 16.31
N SER A 437 -9.01 -4.68 16.86
CA SER A 437 -10.07 -5.46 17.49
C SER A 437 -10.88 -6.24 16.44
N PHE A 438 -11.57 -7.31 16.86
CA PHE A 438 -12.47 -8.05 15.97
C PHE A 438 -13.52 -7.14 15.32
N GLY A 439 -14.06 -6.17 16.05
CA GLY A 439 -15.05 -5.23 15.53
C GLY A 439 -14.50 -4.38 14.39
N GLU A 440 -13.30 -3.80 14.55
CA GLU A 440 -12.65 -3.02 13.49
C GLU A 440 -12.27 -3.90 12.30
N PHE A 441 -11.75 -5.11 12.55
CA PHE A 441 -11.42 -6.08 11.52
C PHE A 441 -12.67 -6.48 10.70
N TRP A 442 -13.80 -6.71 11.37
CA TRP A 442 -15.08 -7.00 10.74
C TRP A 442 -15.63 -5.83 9.93
N GLU A 443 -15.55 -4.59 10.42
CA GLU A 443 -15.94 -3.44 9.60
C GLU A 443 -15.06 -3.39 8.34
N MET A 444 -13.73 -3.47 8.53
CA MET A 444 -12.75 -3.29 7.47
C MET A 444 -12.84 -4.35 6.38
N PHE A 445 -12.90 -5.64 6.73
CA PHE A 445 -12.92 -6.73 5.77
C PHE A 445 -14.30 -7.39 5.64
N GLY A 446 -15.09 -7.51 6.71
CA GLY A 446 -16.48 -7.99 6.59
C GLY A 446 -17.36 -7.06 5.76
N LYS A 447 -17.31 -5.75 6.02
CA LYS A 447 -18.11 -4.74 5.29
C LYS A 447 -17.33 -3.98 4.20
N GLY A 448 -16.00 -4.12 4.18
CA GLY A 448 -15.13 -3.45 3.24
C GLY A 448 -14.87 -1.97 3.58
N VAL A 449 -15.19 -1.50 4.78
CA VAL A 449 -15.12 -0.07 5.17
C VAL A 449 -14.54 0.09 6.57
N LEU A 450 -13.77 1.16 6.80
CA LEU A 450 -13.28 1.47 8.14
C LEU A 450 -13.36 2.98 8.38
N ALA A 451 -13.96 3.36 9.51
CA ALA A 451 -14.03 4.75 9.91
C ALA A 451 -12.62 5.33 10.11
N ASP A 452 -12.33 6.44 9.44
CA ASP A 452 -11.00 7.09 9.42
C ASP A 452 -9.84 6.11 9.15
N PHE A 453 -9.99 5.27 8.11
CA PHE A 453 -8.91 4.41 7.63
C PHE A 453 -7.54 5.11 7.48
N PRO A 454 -7.43 6.37 6.98
CA PRO A 454 -6.16 7.08 6.95
C PRO A 454 -5.50 7.22 8.32
N TYR A 455 -6.28 7.45 9.38
CA TYR A 455 -5.77 7.55 10.74
C TYR A 455 -5.30 6.18 11.25
N VAL A 456 -6.15 5.15 11.14
CA VAL A 456 -5.82 3.77 11.58
C VAL A 456 -4.59 3.23 10.84
N LEU A 457 -4.50 3.51 9.53
CA LEU A 457 -3.35 3.15 8.70
C LEU A 457 -2.06 3.79 9.23
N ASP A 458 -2.08 5.10 9.49
CA ASP A 458 -0.89 5.83 9.95
C ASP A 458 -0.47 5.44 11.38
N THR A 459 -1.42 5.25 12.31
CA THR A 459 -1.13 5.12 13.75
C THR A 459 -1.06 3.68 14.25
N GLN A 460 -1.76 2.73 13.63
CA GLN A 460 -1.79 1.34 14.09
C GLN A 460 -1.14 0.39 13.08
N LEU A 461 -1.64 0.37 11.84
CA LEU A 461 -1.23 -0.64 10.85
C LEU A 461 0.17 -0.39 10.30
N SER A 462 0.62 0.86 10.21
CA SER A 462 1.89 1.23 9.58
C SER A 462 3.07 0.44 10.12
N ALA A 463 3.22 0.25 11.43
CA ALA A 463 4.35 -0.45 12.05
C ALA A 463 4.46 -1.93 11.64
N HIS A 464 3.38 -2.50 11.07
CA HIS A 464 3.28 -3.89 10.62
C HIS A 464 3.35 -4.01 9.09
N LEU A 465 3.25 -2.92 8.33
CA LEU A 465 3.32 -2.95 6.87
C LEU A 465 4.75 -2.74 6.34
N SER A 466 5.07 -3.30 5.19
CA SER A 466 6.25 -2.94 4.40
C SER A 466 6.15 -1.50 3.87
N PRO A 467 7.28 -0.85 3.53
CA PRO A 467 7.26 0.49 2.92
C PRO A 467 6.36 0.57 1.68
N ALA A 468 6.45 -0.42 0.80
CA ALA A 468 5.67 -0.48 -0.43
C ALA A 468 4.16 -0.63 -0.16
N ALA A 469 3.76 -1.53 0.74
CA ALA A 469 2.35 -1.69 1.11
C ALA A 469 1.78 -0.42 1.76
N TYR A 470 2.55 0.22 2.66
CA TYR A 470 2.12 1.46 3.28
C TYR A 470 1.95 2.60 2.25
N GLN A 471 2.90 2.80 1.33
CA GLN A 471 2.78 3.77 0.24
C GLN A 471 1.53 3.50 -0.61
N PHE A 472 1.29 2.23 -0.96
CA PHE A 472 0.13 1.82 -1.75
C PHE A 472 -1.17 2.18 -1.03
N TRP A 473 -1.35 1.73 0.22
CA TRP A 473 -2.59 1.98 0.96
C TRP A 473 -2.80 3.44 1.33
N ARG A 474 -1.71 4.19 1.55
CA ARG A 474 -1.79 5.63 1.80
C ARG A 474 -2.23 6.40 0.54
N SER A 475 -1.90 5.89 -0.64
CA SER A 475 -2.32 6.45 -1.92
C SER A 475 -3.75 6.02 -2.31
N HIS A 476 -4.30 5.00 -1.64
CA HIS A 476 -5.62 4.41 -1.92
C HIS A 476 -6.55 4.41 -0.69
N THR A 477 -6.43 5.44 0.16
CA THR A 477 -7.20 5.57 1.40
C THR A 477 -8.71 5.53 1.21
N GLU A 478 -9.19 5.91 0.01
CA GLU A 478 -10.59 5.90 -0.38
C GLU A 478 -11.19 4.50 -0.55
N THR A 479 -10.35 3.46 -0.60
CA THR A 479 -10.79 2.06 -0.70
C THR A 479 -11.71 1.67 0.45
N PHE A 480 -11.40 2.09 1.67
CA PHE A 480 -12.15 1.75 2.88
C PHE A 480 -13.03 2.91 3.38
N SER A 481 -13.15 3.99 2.61
CA SER A 481 -13.91 5.17 3.04
C SER A 481 -15.41 4.88 3.10
N PRO A 482 -16.10 5.20 4.22
CA PRO A 482 -17.54 5.02 4.31
C PRO A 482 -18.27 5.93 3.31
N ALA A 483 -19.48 5.51 2.90
CA ALA A 483 -20.29 6.26 1.93
C ALA A 483 -20.63 7.69 2.39
N SER A 484 -20.64 7.96 3.70
CA SER A 484 -20.81 9.31 4.26
C SER A 484 -19.68 10.27 3.87
N SER A 485 -18.50 9.75 3.56
CA SER A 485 -17.32 10.51 3.14
C SER A 485 -17.27 10.74 1.62
N ALA A 486 -18.31 10.36 0.89
CA ALA A 486 -18.42 10.56 -0.55
C ALA A 486 -18.37 12.06 -0.90
N SER A 487 -17.48 12.41 -1.82
CA SER A 487 -17.38 13.77 -2.34
C SER A 487 -18.68 14.17 -3.06
N TRP A 488 -18.87 15.48 -3.27
CA TRP A 488 -20.04 15.94 -4.03
C TRP A 488 -20.10 15.37 -5.45
N TRP A 489 -18.94 15.08 -6.06
CA TRP A 489 -18.84 14.38 -7.34
C TRP A 489 -19.29 12.91 -7.26
N ASP A 490 -18.97 12.22 -6.17
CA ASP A 490 -19.43 10.84 -5.95
C ASP A 490 -20.96 10.78 -5.72
N LYS A 491 -21.57 11.85 -5.18
CA LYS A 491 -23.03 11.97 -5.03
C LYS A 491 -23.76 12.22 -6.35
N LEU A 492 -23.14 12.89 -7.32
CA LEU A 492 -23.70 13.14 -8.64
C LEU A 492 -23.76 11.87 -9.52
N LEU A 493 -22.90 10.90 -9.25
CA LEU A 493 -22.86 9.60 -9.92
C LEU A 493 -23.09 8.48 -8.90
N PRO A 494 -24.34 8.19 -8.49
CA PRO A 494 -24.71 7.26 -7.41
C PRO A 494 -24.39 5.77 -7.67
N VAL A 495 -23.49 5.48 -8.60
CA VAL A 495 -23.00 4.13 -8.93
C VAL A 495 -21.83 3.72 -8.01
N ARG A 496 -21.18 4.66 -7.32
CA ARG A 496 -19.95 4.44 -6.55
C ARG A 496 -20.18 4.42 -5.03
N ARG A 497 -20.78 3.36 -4.49
CA ARG A 497 -20.44 2.96 -3.10
C ARG A 497 -19.01 2.43 -3.17
N ARG A 498 -18.04 3.11 -2.56
CA ARG A 498 -16.65 2.64 -2.48
C ARG A 498 -16.47 1.86 -1.18
N ASN A 499 -15.98 0.64 -1.31
CA ASN A 499 -15.53 -0.26 -0.26
C ASN A 499 -14.51 -1.21 -0.90
N LEU A 500 -13.83 -2.02 -0.10
CA LEU A 500 -12.84 -2.99 -0.59
C LEU A 500 -13.30 -3.80 -1.82
N TYR A 501 -14.56 -4.26 -1.78
CA TYR A 501 -15.14 -5.15 -2.81
C TYR A 501 -15.63 -4.43 -4.07
N THR A 502 -15.63 -3.11 -4.08
CA THR A 502 -16.03 -2.30 -5.23
C THR A 502 -14.85 -1.57 -5.87
N THR A 503 -13.64 -1.81 -5.39
CA THR A 503 -12.38 -1.28 -5.92
C THR A 503 -11.51 -2.41 -6.47
N GLY A 504 -10.41 -2.07 -7.14
CA GLY A 504 -9.64 -3.04 -7.94
C GLY A 504 -10.39 -3.51 -9.19
N TYR A 505 -9.80 -4.46 -9.92
CA TYR A 505 -10.41 -4.96 -11.18
C TYR A 505 -11.71 -5.76 -10.92
N SER A 506 -11.70 -6.66 -9.95
CA SER A 506 -12.92 -7.39 -9.53
C SER A 506 -14.02 -6.45 -9.06
N GLY A 507 -13.69 -5.36 -8.38
CA GLY A 507 -14.64 -4.32 -8.01
C GLY A 507 -15.29 -3.63 -9.20
N LEU A 508 -14.51 -3.34 -10.26
CA LEU A 508 -15.05 -2.84 -11.53
C LEU A 508 -16.04 -3.85 -12.16
N ALA A 509 -15.70 -5.13 -12.14
CA ALA A 509 -16.59 -6.20 -12.62
C ALA A 509 -17.91 -6.25 -11.84
N LEU A 510 -17.85 -6.14 -10.50
CA LEU A 510 -19.06 -6.07 -9.66
C LEU A 510 -19.89 -4.80 -9.91
N GLN A 511 -19.24 -3.68 -10.22
CA GLN A 511 -19.95 -2.46 -10.63
C GLN A 511 -20.65 -2.64 -11.98
N CYS A 512 -19.99 -3.26 -12.97
CA CYS A 512 -20.58 -3.61 -14.26
C CYS A 512 -21.76 -4.57 -14.09
N PHE A 513 -21.61 -5.63 -13.28
CA PHE A 513 -22.68 -6.57 -12.96
C PHE A 513 -23.90 -5.87 -12.36
N ARG A 514 -23.70 -4.93 -11.43
CA ARG A 514 -24.79 -4.13 -10.87
C ARG A 514 -25.51 -3.29 -11.93
N VAL A 515 -24.79 -2.68 -12.86
CA VAL A 515 -25.40 -1.92 -13.96
C VAL A 515 -26.20 -2.85 -14.87
N ILE A 516 -25.64 -4.01 -15.25
CA ILE A 516 -26.32 -5.02 -16.07
C ILE A 516 -27.59 -5.51 -15.35
N ALA A 517 -27.52 -5.83 -14.06
CA ALA A 517 -28.67 -6.25 -13.27
C ALA A 517 -29.79 -5.20 -13.23
N ARG A 518 -29.44 -3.91 -13.20
CA ARG A 518 -30.43 -2.81 -13.26
C ARG A 518 -31.08 -2.75 -14.64
N VAL A 519 -30.29 -2.84 -15.70
CA VAL A 519 -30.78 -2.84 -17.09
C VAL A 519 -31.70 -4.03 -17.37
N LEU A 520 -31.35 -5.20 -16.83
CA LEU A 520 -32.17 -6.42 -16.94
C LEU A 520 -33.39 -6.42 -16.00
N GLY A 521 -33.53 -5.44 -15.10
CA GLY A 521 -34.63 -5.33 -14.15
C GLY A 521 -34.60 -6.34 -13.00
N ILE A 522 -33.45 -6.98 -12.73
CA ILE A 522 -33.31 -8.06 -11.75
C ILE A 522 -32.59 -7.65 -10.46
N SER A 523 -32.18 -6.38 -10.30
CA SER A 523 -31.42 -5.95 -9.11
C SER A 523 -32.13 -6.26 -7.79
N HIS A 524 -33.44 -6.02 -7.72
CA HIS A 524 -34.22 -6.31 -6.51
C HIS A 524 -34.36 -7.82 -6.27
N ASP A 525 -34.47 -8.62 -7.33
CA ASP A 525 -34.55 -10.08 -7.23
C ASP A 525 -33.23 -10.69 -6.78
N LEU A 526 -32.10 -10.13 -7.21
CA LEU A 526 -30.78 -10.51 -6.71
C LEU A 526 -30.65 -10.23 -5.21
N HIS A 527 -31.13 -9.09 -4.73
CA HIS A 527 -31.14 -8.85 -3.28
C HIS A 527 -32.07 -9.81 -2.53
N LYS A 528 -33.20 -10.20 -3.11
CA LYS A 528 -34.09 -11.22 -2.52
C LYS A 528 -33.44 -12.60 -2.47
N ILE A 529 -32.78 -13.05 -3.54
CA ILE A 529 -32.13 -14.37 -3.56
C ILE A 529 -30.99 -14.45 -2.53
N ALA A 530 -30.18 -13.38 -2.40
CA ALA A 530 -29.09 -13.33 -1.44
C ALA A 530 -29.53 -13.25 0.03
N ASN A 531 -30.78 -12.86 0.30
CA ASN A 531 -31.35 -12.72 1.65
C ASN A 531 -32.56 -13.65 1.85
N ALA A 532 -32.73 -14.67 1.00
CA ALA A 532 -33.83 -15.61 1.10
C ALA A 532 -33.80 -16.36 2.44
N SER A 533 -34.98 -16.63 2.99
CA SER A 533 -35.09 -17.31 4.30
C SER A 533 -34.97 -18.82 4.18
N SER A 534 -35.17 -19.37 2.97
CA SER A 534 -35.04 -20.80 2.68
C SER A 534 -34.41 -21.03 1.30
N LEU A 535 -33.78 -22.21 1.12
CA LEU A 535 -33.25 -22.61 -0.19
C LEU A 535 -34.36 -22.68 -1.24
N GLN A 536 -35.55 -23.17 -0.88
CA GLN A 536 -36.68 -23.27 -1.80
C GLN A 536 -37.11 -21.90 -2.34
N GLU A 537 -37.21 -20.88 -1.48
CA GLU A 537 -37.51 -19.51 -1.90
C GLU A 537 -36.46 -18.98 -2.88
N GLN A 538 -35.17 -19.22 -2.59
CA GLN A 538 -34.07 -18.85 -3.48
C GLN A 538 -34.19 -19.54 -4.85
N VAL A 539 -34.46 -20.86 -4.87
CA VAL A 539 -34.64 -21.66 -6.09
C VAL A 539 -35.83 -21.13 -6.91
N ASP A 540 -36.93 -20.80 -6.27
CA ASP A 540 -38.13 -20.29 -6.93
C ASP A 540 -37.85 -18.93 -7.57
N ILE A 541 -37.14 -18.03 -6.88
CA ILE A 541 -36.72 -16.72 -7.43
C ILE A 541 -35.73 -16.91 -8.60
N TRP A 542 -34.77 -17.83 -8.45
CA TRP A 542 -33.80 -18.16 -9.49
C TRP A 542 -34.50 -18.60 -10.77
N ARG A 543 -35.35 -19.62 -10.68
CA ARG A 543 -36.01 -20.23 -11.85
C ARG A 543 -37.04 -19.29 -12.49
N SER A 544 -37.80 -18.55 -11.68
CA SER A 544 -38.89 -17.72 -12.19
C SER A 544 -38.42 -16.38 -12.76
N ARG A 545 -37.39 -15.74 -12.18
CA ARG A 545 -37.02 -14.35 -12.53
C ARG A 545 -35.56 -14.16 -12.90
N VAL A 546 -34.62 -14.67 -12.09
CA VAL A 546 -33.20 -14.30 -12.22
C VAL A 546 -32.50 -15.08 -13.34
N GLY A 547 -32.60 -16.41 -13.33
CA GLY A 547 -31.88 -17.30 -14.25
C GLY A 547 -32.21 -17.04 -15.72
N SER A 548 -33.49 -16.83 -16.06
CA SER A 548 -33.92 -16.56 -17.44
C SER A 548 -33.35 -15.27 -18.03
N LYS A 549 -33.06 -14.26 -17.19
CA LYS A 549 -32.46 -12.99 -17.58
C LYS A 549 -30.94 -13.03 -17.60
N LEU A 550 -30.33 -13.62 -16.57
CA LEU A 550 -28.86 -13.77 -16.49
C LEU A 550 -28.32 -14.69 -17.57
N LEU A 551 -29.01 -15.79 -17.88
CA LEU A 551 -28.63 -16.76 -18.92
C LEU A 551 -29.26 -16.42 -20.29
N SER A 552 -29.67 -15.16 -20.50
CA SER A 552 -30.23 -14.73 -21.78
C SER A 552 -29.17 -14.75 -22.89
N PRO A 553 -29.56 -14.93 -24.17
CA PRO A 553 -28.61 -14.92 -25.28
C PRO A 553 -27.75 -13.65 -25.37
N LEU A 554 -28.28 -12.49 -24.94
CA LEU A 554 -27.52 -11.24 -24.91
C LEU A 554 -26.42 -11.27 -23.84
N SER A 555 -26.75 -11.72 -22.63
CA SER A 555 -25.79 -11.89 -21.54
C SER A 555 -24.70 -12.89 -21.91
N ILE A 556 -25.07 -14.03 -22.51
CA ILE A 556 -24.12 -15.03 -22.97
C ILE A 556 -23.22 -14.48 -24.07
N ARG A 557 -23.76 -13.73 -25.05
CA ARG A 557 -22.94 -13.07 -26.09
C ARG A 557 -21.94 -12.08 -25.53
N PHE A 558 -22.28 -11.41 -24.44
CA PHE A 558 -21.36 -10.51 -23.74
C PHE A 558 -20.22 -11.29 -23.07
N LEU A 559 -20.53 -12.44 -22.45
CA LEU A 559 -19.53 -13.30 -21.82
C LEU A 559 -18.71 -14.12 -22.85
N ASP A 560 -19.29 -14.45 -24.00
CA ASP A 560 -18.63 -15.11 -25.14
C ASP A 560 -17.79 -14.12 -25.96
N ASN A 561 -17.12 -13.18 -25.28
CA ASN A 561 -16.21 -12.21 -25.85
C ASN A 561 -14.89 -12.24 -25.06
N PRO A 562 -13.76 -12.59 -25.70
CA PRO A 562 -12.48 -12.73 -25.00
C PRO A 562 -11.97 -11.41 -24.37
N VAL A 563 -12.31 -10.26 -24.96
CA VAL A 563 -11.96 -8.95 -24.38
C VAL A 563 -12.77 -8.69 -23.10
N ALA A 564 -14.05 -9.03 -23.09
CA ALA A 564 -14.88 -8.88 -21.89
C ALA A 564 -14.42 -9.85 -20.78
N MET A 565 -14.11 -11.09 -21.14
CA MET A 565 -13.55 -12.11 -20.24
C MET A 565 -12.25 -11.65 -19.59
N TRP A 566 -11.32 -11.12 -20.38
CA TRP A 566 -10.05 -10.63 -19.86
C TRP A 566 -10.23 -9.39 -18.97
N GLN A 567 -10.93 -8.36 -19.46
CA GLN A 567 -11.01 -7.06 -18.78
C GLN A 567 -11.88 -7.10 -17.51
N LEU A 568 -12.87 -7.98 -17.43
CA LEU A 568 -13.79 -8.05 -16.29
C LEU A 568 -13.54 -9.24 -15.38
N LEU A 569 -13.24 -10.41 -15.95
CA LEU A 569 -13.10 -11.65 -15.18
C LEU A 569 -11.65 -12.13 -15.05
N GLY A 570 -10.69 -11.47 -15.70
CA GLY A 570 -9.28 -11.86 -15.68
C GLY A 570 -8.99 -13.17 -16.42
N VAL A 571 -9.90 -13.63 -17.29
CA VAL A 571 -9.79 -14.91 -18.01
C VAL A 571 -9.01 -14.70 -19.31
N PRO A 572 -7.81 -15.29 -19.47
CA PRO A 572 -7.02 -15.16 -20.69
C PRO A 572 -7.61 -15.98 -21.85
N VAL A 573 -7.13 -15.70 -23.07
CA VAL A 573 -7.62 -16.37 -24.29
C VAL A 573 -7.37 -17.89 -24.26
N SER A 574 -6.26 -18.35 -23.69
CA SER A 574 -5.95 -19.77 -23.51
C SER A 574 -7.01 -20.49 -22.67
N GLN A 575 -7.31 -19.97 -21.48
CA GLN A 575 -8.37 -20.49 -20.62
C GLN A 575 -9.75 -20.35 -21.28
N TRP A 576 -10.04 -19.23 -21.97
CA TRP A 576 -11.29 -19.06 -22.71
C TRP A 576 -11.49 -20.11 -23.82
N ASN A 577 -10.42 -20.49 -24.51
CA ASN A 577 -10.49 -21.58 -25.48
C ASN A 577 -10.77 -22.94 -24.81
N MET A 578 -10.23 -23.19 -23.62
CA MET A 578 -10.56 -24.39 -22.82
C MET A 578 -12.04 -24.42 -22.42
N LEU A 579 -12.59 -23.29 -21.94
CA LEU A 579 -14.01 -23.15 -21.63
C LEU A 579 -14.91 -23.51 -22.81
N ARG A 580 -14.56 -23.03 -24.02
CA ARG A 580 -15.31 -23.36 -25.25
C ARG A 580 -15.07 -24.78 -25.76
N GLY A 581 -13.98 -25.43 -25.33
CA GLY A 581 -13.72 -26.84 -25.60
C GLY A 581 -14.68 -27.77 -24.84
N GLU A 582 -15.23 -27.32 -23.72
CA GLU A 582 -16.18 -28.10 -22.89
C GLU A 582 -17.62 -28.09 -23.43
N GLY A 583 -17.92 -27.24 -24.41
CA GLY A 583 -19.25 -27.10 -25.01
C GLY A 583 -19.56 -25.66 -25.38
N SER A 584 -20.85 -25.31 -25.47
CA SER A 584 -21.22 -23.91 -25.71
C SER A 584 -20.95 -23.05 -24.47
N MET A 585 -20.57 -21.78 -24.67
CA MET A 585 -20.42 -20.82 -23.56
C MET A 585 -21.71 -20.71 -22.73
N SER A 586 -22.87 -20.78 -23.38
CA SER A 586 -24.16 -20.81 -22.69
C SER A 586 -24.29 -21.98 -21.73
N GLN A 587 -23.83 -23.16 -22.14
CA GLN A 587 -23.87 -24.36 -21.32
C GLN A 587 -22.88 -24.25 -20.16
N TYR A 588 -21.65 -23.80 -20.43
CA TYR A 588 -20.63 -23.64 -19.40
C TYR A 588 -21.10 -22.69 -18.29
N VAL A 589 -21.61 -21.49 -18.65
CA VAL A 589 -22.11 -20.51 -17.68
C VAL A 589 -23.31 -21.05 -16.90
N ARG A 590 -24.20 -21.80 -17.56
CA ARG A 590 -25.33 -22.47 -16.91
C ARG A 590 -24.85 -23.50 -15.89
N ASP A 591 -23.95 -24.39 -16.30
CA ASP A 591 -23.39 -25.45 -15.46
C ASP A 591 -22.53 -24.92 -14.31
N THR A 592 -22.04 -23.67 -14.41
CA THR A 592 -21.37 -22.97 -13.32
C THR A 592 -22.37 -22.45 -12.29
N ILE A 593 -23.39 -21.69 -12.70
CA ILE A 593 -24.23 -20.93 -11.76
C ILE A 593 -25.46 -21.71 -11.29
N GLU A 594 -26.11 -22.46 -12.18
CA GLU A 594 -27.39 -23.13 -11.90
C GLU A 594 -27.29 -24.17 -10.78
N PRO A 595 -26.25 -25.04 -10.71
CA PRO A 595 -26.08 -25.99 -9.60
C PRO A 595 -25.96 -25.30 -8.24
N VAL A 596 -25.19 -24.21 -8.15
CA VAL A 596 -24.98 -23.47 -6.90
C VAL A 596 -26.28 -22.78 -6.46
N ALA A 597 -26.93 -22.07 -7.39
CA ALA A 597 -28.19 -21.39 -7.10
C ALA A 597 -29.30 -22.37 -6.67
N ALA A 598 -29.24 -23.62 -7.15
CA ALA A 598 -30.24 -24.64 -6.86
C ALA A 598 -29.99 -25.44 -5.56
N SER A 599 -28.75 -25.46 -5.04
CA SER A 599 -28.35 -26.40 -3.97
C SER A 599 -27.78 -25.74 -2.72
N MET A 600 -27.35 -24.47 -2.76
CA MET A 600 -26.67 -23.82 -1.64
C MET A 600 -27.28 -22.47 -1.29
N SER A 601 -27.56 -22.23 -0.02
CA SER A 601 -28.11 -20.95 0.43
C SER A 601 -27.10 -19.81 0.30
N PHE A 602 -27.43 -18.77 -0.47
CA PHE A 602 -26.61 -17.55 -0.56
C PHE A 602 -26.66 -16.70 0.71
N ASN A 603 -27.62 -16.96 1.60
CA ASN A 603 -27.78 -16.20 2.83
C ASN A 603 -26.93 -16.77 3.99
N ASN A 604 -26.71 -18.09 4.01
CA ASN A 604 -26.10 -18.77 5.16
C ASN A 604 -24.87 -19.63 4.81
N GLU A 605 -24.75 -20.15 3.58
CA GLU A 605 -23.73 -21.17 3.27
C GLU A 605 -22.69 -20.66 2.26
N ASN A 606 -23.15 -19.93 1.24
CA ASN A 606 -22.33 -19.54 0.12
C ASN A 606 -21.96 -18.05 0.14
N TYR A 607 -20.86 -17.75 0.82
CA TYR A 607 -20.41 -16.37 0.98
C TYR A 607 -19.87 -15.76 -0.31
N PHE A 608 -19.49 -16.55 -1.32
CA PHE A 608 -18.95 -16.05 -2.58
C PHE A 608 -20.03 -15.30 -3.37
N TYR A 609 -21.17 -15.97 -3.62
CA TYR A 609 -22.29 -15.36 -4.31
C TYR A 609 -23.00 -14.32 -3.44
N HIS A 610 -23.02 -14.50 -2.11
CA HIS A 610 -23.45 -13.47 -1.16
C HIS A 610 -22.68 -12.16 -1.39
N LEU A 611 -21.35 -12.24 -1.42
CA LEU A 611 -20.47 -11.09 -1.57
C LEU A 611 -20.66 -10.40 -2.92
N VAL A 612 -20.75 -11.16 -4.01
CA VAL A 612 -20.98 -10.60 -5.36
C VAL A 612 -22.25 -9.75 -5.40
N ILE A 613 -23.32 -10.20 -4.74
CA ILE A 613 -24.61 -9.52 -4.73
C ILE A 613 -24.65 -8.36 -3.73
N ASN A 614 -24.26 -8.61 -2.48
CA ASN A 614 -24.40 -7.64 -1.39
C ASN A 614 -23.19 -6.68 -1.27
N GLN A 615 -22.04 -7.03 -1.87
CA GLN A 615 -20.76 -6.31 -1.82
C GLN A 615 -20.24 -6.12 -0.39
N GLN A 616 -20.59 -7.03 0.49
CA GLN A 616 -20.14 -7.18 1.86
C GLN A 616 -20.53 -8.59 2.32
N TYR A 617 -19.85 -9.09 3.34
CA TYR A 617 -20.23 -10.31 4.02
C TYR A 617 -21.30 -10.06 5.10
N SER A 618 -21.91 -11.15 5.57
CA SER A 618 -22.75 -11.13 6.77
C SER A 618 -22.14 -12.00 7.87
N PRO A 619 -22.40 -11.75 9.16
CA PRO A 619 -21.85 -12.58 10.24
C PRO A 619 -22.25 -14.06 10.15
N LYS A 620 -23.33 -14.37 9.43
CA LYS A 620 -23.81 -15.74 9.21
C LYS A 620 -23.17 -16.40 7.98
N CYS A 621 -22.66 -15.62 7.03
CA CYS A 621 -22.16 -16.10 5.75
C CYS A 621 -20.92 -15.28 5.37
N CYS A 622 -19.78 -15.77 5.84
CA CYS A 622 -18.46 -15.17 5.64
C CYS A 622 -17.37 -16.27 5.65
N PRO A 623 -16.18 -16.00 5.08
CA PRO A 623 -15.01 -16.84 5.24
C PRO A 623 -14.61 -17.05 6.70
N ASP A 624 -14.00 -18.20 7.01
CA ASP A 624 -13.60 -18.57 8.37
C ASP A 624 -12.73 -17.51 9.06
N TYR A 625 -11.81 -16.87 8.34
CA TYR A 625 -10.92 -15.86 8.89
C TYR A 625 -11.65 -14.59 9.37
N LEU A 626 -12.89 -14.36 8.91
CA LEU A 626 -13.75 -13.26 9.37
C LEU A 626 -14.66 -13.64 10.54
N THR A 627 -14.76 -14.93 10.87
CA THR A 627 -15.49 -15.36 12.07
C THR A 627 -14.71 -14.97 13.33
N MET A 628 -15.39 -14.78 14.45
CA MET A 628 -14.72 -14.51 15.73
C MET A 628 -13.70 -15.62 16.07
N ALA A 629 -14.05 -16.88 15.83
CA ALA A 629 -13.18 -18.01 16.10
C ALA A 629 -11.92 -18.00 15.22
N GLY A 630 -12.08 -17.78 13.90
CA GLY A 630 -10.94 -17.69 12.98
C GLY A 630 -10.06 -16.48 13.28
N PHE A 631 -10.65 -15.32 13.55
CA PHE A 631 -9.94 -14.12 13.97
C PHE A 631 -9.10 -14.37 15.23
N THR A 632 -9.68 -14.91 16.30
CA THR A 632 -8.95 -15.17 17.55
C THR A 632 -7.81 -16.16 17.36
N LYS A 633 -8.02 -17.23 16.57
CA LYS A 633 -6.97 -18.19 16.23
C LYS A 633 -5.82 -17.52 15.48
N LEU A 634 -6.12 -16.79 14.41
CA LEU A 634 -5.12 -16.12 13.58
C LEU A 634 -4.38 -15.02 14.35
N GLN A 635 -5.08 -14.22 15.15
CA GLN A 635 -4.45 -13.21 16.01
C GLN A 635 -3.50 -13.87 17.02
N SER A 636 -3.91 -14.97 17.66
CA SER A 636 -3.03 -15.74 18.55
C SER A 636 -1.81 -16.29 17.81
N LEU A 637 -1.98 -16.80 16.60
CA LEU A 637 -0.91 -17.33 15.75
C LEU A 637 0.11 -16.25 15.40
N LEU A 638 -0.34 -15.06 15.03
CA LEU A 638 0.53 -13.96 14.60
C LEU A 638 1.23 -13.23 15.76
N ASN A 639 0.67 -13.29 16.97
CA ASN A 639 1.20 -12.58 18.15
C ASN A 639 1.98 -13.48 19.12
N SER A 640 1.94 -14.80 18.95
CA SER A 640 2.68 -15.75 19.82
C SER A 640 3.89 -16.35 19.10
N ALA A 641 4.73 -17.08 19.82
CA ALA A 641 5.90 -17.80 19.28
C ALA A 641 5.50 -19.08 18.48
N HIS A 642 4.35 -19.06 17.80
CA HIS A 642 3.98 -20.12 16.87
C HIS A 642 4.94 -20.12 15.68
N GLN A 643 5.13 -21.30 15.08
CA GLN A 643 6.00 -21.43 13.90
C GLN A 643 5.28 -21.06 12.60
N THR A 644 3.96 -20.82 12.64
CA THR A 644 3.22 -20.40 11.45
C THR A 644 3.82 -19.14 10.87
N THR A 645 4.31 -19.24 9.64
CA THR A 645 5.00 -18.12 8.98
C THR A 645 4.47 -17.96 7.56
N PHE A 646 3.98 -16.76 7.24
CA PHE A 646 3.65 -16.40 5.86
C PHE A 646 4.87 -15.76 5.21
N HIS A 647 5.43 -16.40 4.18
CA HIS A 647 6.44 -15.82 3.30
C HIS A 647 5.74 -15.24 2.08
N ILE A 648 5.76 -13.92 1.92
CA ILE A 648 5.05 -13.24 0.83
C ILE A 648 6.03 -12.89 -0.29
N HIS A 649 5.97 -13.63 -1.39
CA HIS A 649 6.83 -13.52 -2.57
C HIS A 649 6.16 -12.63 -3.62
N THR A 650 6.81 -11.50 -3.98
CA THR A 650 6.42 -10.77 -5.21
C THR A 650 7.30 -11.23 -6.34
N SER A 651 6.85 -12.27 -7.03
CA SER A 651 7.62 -12.94 -8.07
C SER A 651 6.70 -13.81 -8.92
N THR A 652 7.23 -14.38 -9.99
CA THR A 652 6.56 -15.49 -10.67
C THR A 652 6.58 -16.75 -9.80
N ILE A 653 5.66 -17.68 -10.06
CA ILE A 653 5.65 -19.00 -9.38
C ILE A 653 6.94 -19.74 -9.71
N LEU A 654 7.34 -19.78 -10.98
CA LEU A 654 8.58 -20.40 -11.42
C LEU A 654 9.83 -19.86 -10.70
N ASP A 655 10.03 -18.54 -10.64
CA ASP A 655 11.19 -17.95 -9.97
C ASP A 655 11.17 -18.25 -8.47
N THR A 656 9.99 -18.21 -7.85
CA THR A 656 9.84 -18.57 -6.44
C THR A 656 10.23 -20.03 -6.23
N LEU A 657 9.65 -20.94 -7.02
CA LEU A 657 9.96 -22.37 -6.97
C LEU A 657 11.45 -22.61 -7.15
N GLN A 658 12.12 -21.93 -8.09
CA GLN A 658 13.57 -22.04 -8.30
C GLN A 658 14.41 -21.53 -7.13
N SER A 659 13.93 -20.53 -6.39
CA SER A 659 14.62 -19.99 -5.21
C SER A 659 14.54 -20.92 -4.00
N LEU A 660 13.54 -21.78 -3.92
CA LEU A 660 13.36 -22.74 -2.82
C LEU A 660 14.40 -23.87 -2.90
N ALA A 661 14.79 -24.39 -1.74
CA ALA A 661 15.62 -25.57 -1.68
C ALA A 661 14.89 -26.80 -2.28
N PRO A 662 15.63 -27.78 -2.84
CA PRO A 662 15.02 -29.05 -3.22
C PRO A 662 14.29 -29.68 -2.04
N GLU A 663 13.10 -30.24 -2.28
CA GLU A 663 12.30 -30.92 -1.27
C GLU A 663 11.91 -30.04 -0.05
N GLU A 664 11.89 -28.72 -0.22
CA GLU A 664 11.43 -27.79 0.82
C GLU A 664 9.90 -27.83 0.99
N LEU A 665 9.15 -27.99 -0.09
CA LEU A 665 7.70 -28.00 -0.10
C LEU A 665 7.13 -29.39 0.20
N THR A 666 6.05 -29.41 0.97
CA THR A 666 5.22 -30.61 1.17
C THR A 666 4.06 -30.64 0.18
N LYS A 667 3.43 -29.49 -0.07
CA LYS A 667 2.22 -29.36 -0.90
C LYS A 667 2.29 -28.06 -1.70
N ALA A 668 1.56 -27.99 -2.80
CA ALA A 668 1.37 -26.75 -3.56
C ALA A 668 -0.08 -26.62 -4.02
N VAL A 669 -0.65 -25.42 -3.94
CA VAL A 669 -1.97 -25.09 -4.50
C VAL A 669 -1.77 -24.00 -5.55
N ILE A 670 -1.86 -24.40 -6.81
CA ILE A 670 -1.51 -23.54 -7.96
C ILE A 670 -2.75 -23.01 -8.69
N MET A 671 -3.93 -23.13 -8.08
CA MET A 671 -5.21 -22.66 -8.61
C MET A 671 -5.44 -23.11 -10.07
N ASP A 672 -6.01 -22.26 -10.91
CA ASP A 672 -6.27 -22.48 -12.34
C ASP A 672 -5.19 -21.93 -13.27
N HIS A 673 -4.06 -21.45 -12.73
CA HIS A 673 -3.09 -20.71 -13.52
C HIS A 673 -2.46 -21.55 -14.65
N MET A 674 -2.43 -22.88 -14.53
CA MET A 674 -1.95 -23.78 -15.57
C MET A 674 -2.81 -23.71 -16.85
N ASP A 675 -4.07 -23.28 -16.77
CA ASP A 675 -4.92 -23.03 -17.94
C ASP A 675 -4.38 -21.87 -18.81
N TRP A 676 -3.45 -21.07 -18.29
CA TRP A 676 -2.95 -19.87 -18.94
C TRP A 676 -1.76 -20.17 -19.85
N PHE A 677 -1.03 -21.24 -19.56
CA PHE A 677 0.29 -21.55 -20.12
C PHE A 677 0.26 -22.26 -21.46
N SER A 678 1.36 -22.11 -22.20
CA SER A 678 1.73 -23.04 -23.27
C SER A 678 2.27 -24.36 -22.70
N PRO A 679 2.32 -25.44 -23.50
CA PRO A 679 2.93 -26.70 -23.08
C PRO A 679 4.37 -26.57 -22.58
N GLU A 680 5.16 -25.69 -23.18
CA GLU A 680 6.57 -25.46 -22.81
C GLU A 680 6.68 -24.74 -21.45
N GLU A 681 5.87 -23.72 -21.22
CA GLU A 681 5.81 -22.98 -19.95
C GLU A 681 5.36 -23.89 -18.81
N ALA A 682 4.30 -24.68 -19.04
CA ALA A 682 3.82 -25.67 -18.08
C ALA A 682 4.88 -26.72 -17.74
N ALA A 683 5.61 -27.26 -18.73
CA ALA A 683 6.66 -28.24 -18.48
C ALA A 683 7.78 -27.68 -17.60
N ALA A 684 8.20 -26.42 -17.84
CA ALA A 684 9.22 -25.77 -17.03
C ALA A 684 8.79 -25.60 -15.56
N GLU A 685 7.53 -25.21 -15.32
CA GLU A 685 7.00 -25.08 -13.96
C GLU A 685 6.79 -26.45 -13.28
N ILE A 686 6.30 -27.45 -14.00
CA ILE A 686 6.13 -28.82 -13.47
C ILE A 686 7.47 -29.40 -13.01
N GLU A 687 8.57 -29.20 -13.75
CA GLU A 687 9.90 -29.63 -13.29
C GLU A 687 10.38 -28.83 -12.07
N ALA A 688 10.11 -27.52 -12.01
CA ALA A 688 10.43 -26.73 -10.82
C ALA A 688 9.63 -27.19 -9.58
N LEU A 689 8.35 -27.50 -9.74
CA LEU A 689 7.49 -28.09 -8.71
C LEU A 689 8.03 -29.44 -8.25
N LYS A 690 8.38 -30.33 -9.18
CA LYS A 690 8.96 -31.64 -8.87
C LYS A 690 10.23 -31.53 -8.05
N ARG A 691 11.11 -30.58 -8.37
CA ARG A 691 12.34 -30.33 -7.62
C ARG A 691 12.04 -29.83 -6.20
N ALA A 692 11.13 -28.88 -6.07
CA ALA A 692 10.81 -28.24 -4.79
C ALA A 692 9.98 -29.13 -3.84
N LEU A 693 9.16 -30.05 -4.37
CA LEU A 693 8.32 -30.94 -3.57
C LEU A 693 9.08 -32.13 -2.99
N LYS A 694 8.78 -32.52 -1.76
CA LYS A 694 9.19 -33.82 -1.19
C LYS A 694 8.55 -34.98 -1.94
N ARG A 695 9.20 -36.13 -1.93
CA ARG A 695 8.59 -37.38 -2.39
C ARG A 695 7.31 -37.67 -1.60
N GLY A 696 6.21 -38.01 -2.27
CA GLY A 696 4.88 -38.13 -1.66
C GLY A 696 4.16 -36.80 -1.40
N GLY A 697 4.84 -35.66 -1.56
CA GLY A 697 4.19 -34.35 -1.62
C GLY A 697 3.38 -34.19 -2.91
N PHE A 698 2.43 -33.26 -2.92
CA PHE A 698 1.50 -33.14 -4.05
C PHE A 698 1.10 -31.72 -4.41
N VAL A 699 0.63 -31.56 -5.64
CA VAL A 699 0.10 -30.32 -6.22
C VAL A 699 -1.40 -30.43 -6.37
N LEU A 700 -2.13 -29.39 -6.01
CA LEU A 700 -3.56 -29.21 -6.26
C LEU A 700 -3.78 -28.08 -7.26
N TRP A 701 -4.68 -28.31 -8.21
CA TRP A 701 -5.11 -27.28 -9.18
C TRP A 701 -6.56 -27.50 -9.58
N ARG A 702 -7.19 -26.42 -10.05
CA ARG A 702 -8.51 -26.45 -10.69
C ARG A 702 -8.35 -26.15 -12.18
N SER A 703 -9.32 -26.52 -13.01
CA SER A 703 -9.28 -26.20 -14.45
C SER A 703 -10.64 -25.88 -15.03
N ALA A 704 -10.65 -24.97 -16.01
CA ALA A 704 -11.75 -24.72 -16.92
C ALA A 704 -12.14 -25.95 -17.76
N ALA A 705 -11.25 -26.93 -17.92
CA ALA A 705 -11.53 -28.18 -18.63
C ALA A 705 -11.85 -29.32 -17.65
N ARG A 706 -12.69 -30.28 -18.08
CA ARG A 706 -12.93 -31.54 -17.33
C ARG A 706 -11.73 -32.47 -17.38
N SER A 707 -10.93 -32.38 -18.44
CA SER A 707 -9.71 -33.16 -18.66
C SER A 707 -8.60 -32.25 -19.23
N PRO A 708 -7.89 -31.48 -18.38
CA PRO A 708 -6.84 -30.58 -18.83
C PRO A 708 -5.64 -31.35 -19.41
N TRP A 709 -5.08 -30.83 -20.51
CA TRP A 709 -3.95 -31.45 -21.21
C TRP A 709 -2.69 -31.58 -20.34
N TYR A 710 -2.48 -30.67 -19.39
CA TYR A 710 -1.32 -30.70 -18.51
C TYR A 710 -1.41 -31.77 -17.42
N ALA A 711 -2.54 -32.46 -17.24
CA ALA A 711 -2.60 -33.66 -16.39
C ALA A 711 -1.66 -34.77 -16.92
N GLU A 712 -1.59 -34.95 -18.24
CA GLU A 712 -0.64 -35.88 -18.87
C GLU A 712 0.80 -35.39 -18.72
N SER A 713 1.01 -34.07 -18.78
CA SER A 713 2.33 -33.47 -18.54
C SER A 713 2.82 -33.75 -17.12
N PHE A 714 1.99 -33.58 -16.09
CA PHE A 714 2.36 -33.98 -14.73
C PHE A 714 2.73 -35.47 -14.66
N ALA A 715 1.93 -36.34 -15.30
CA ALA A 715 2.22 -37.78 -15.33
C ALA A 715 3.57 -38.10 -16.00
N SER A 716 3.88 -37.49 -17.15
CA SER A 716 5.15 -37.70 -17.85
C SER A 716 6.36 -37.19 -17.06
N HIS A 717 6.17 -36.22 -16.17
CA HIS A 717 7.21 -35.69 -15.29
C HIS A 717 7.33 -36.45 -13.96
N GLY A 718 6.67 -37.60 -13.81
CA GLY A 718 6.85 -38.47 -12.63
C GLY A 718 5.92 -38.14 -11.46
N PHE A 719 4.71 -37.68 -11.76
CA PHE A 719 3.64 -37.58 -10.78
C PHE A 719 2.56 -38.65 -11.02
N SER A 720 1.92 -39.11 -9.95
CA SER A 720 0.64 -39.82 -10.02
C SER A 720 -0.48 -38.79 -10.00
N VAL A 721 -1.28 -38.73 -11.07
CA VAL A 721 -2.34 -37.73 -11.24
C VAL A 721 -3.70 -38.38 -11.05
N GLU A 722 -4.52 -37.79 -10.17
CA GLU A 722 -5.89 -38.22 -9.91
C GLU A 722 -6.87 -37.04 -9.99
N PRO A 723 -7.99 -37.18 -10.71
CA PRO A 723 -9.09 -36.22 -10.60
C PRO A 723 -9.77 -36.39 -9.24
N ILE A 724 -9.80 -35.33 -8.44
CA ILE A 724 -10.53 -35.30 -7.17
C ILE A 724 -12.02 -35.14 -7.43
N SER A 725 -12.37 -34.19 -8.30
CA SER A 725 -13.75 -33.97 -8.71
C SER A 725 -13.80 -33.44 -10.14
N VAL A 726 -14.80 -33.90 -10.90
CA VAL A 726 -15.00 -33.51 -12.29
C VAL A 726 -16.48 -33.19 -12.48
N ARG A 727 -16.76 -32.03 -13.08
CA ARG A 727 -18.11 -31.53 -13.29
C ARG A 727 -18.88 -32.54 -14.12
N GLN A 728 -20.08 -32.89 -13.67
CA GLN A 728 -21.00 -33.74 -14.41
C GLN A 728 -21.98 -32.83 -15.18
N PRO A 729 -21.87 -32.71 -16.51
CA PRO A 729 -22.73 -31.81 -17.28
C PRO A 729 -24.20 -32.19 -17.10
N ASN A 730 -25.09 -31.19 -17.11
CA ASN A 730 -26.54 -31.36 -16.93
C ASN A 730 -26.96 -31.95 -15.57
N THR A 731 -26.09 -31.91 -14.56
CA THR A 731 -26.46 -32.21 -13.18
C THR A 731 -26.53 -30.91 -12.36
N LEU A 732 -27.27 -30.92 -11.25
CA LEU A 732 -27.32 -29.82 -10.29
C LEU A 732 -26.37 -30.05 -9.11
N ILE A 733 -25.29 -30.79 -9.34
CA ILE A 733 -24.29 -31.12 -8.33
C ILE A 733 -23.07 -30.20 -8.56
N PRO A 734 -22.86 -29.18 -7.73
CA PRO A 734 -21.67 -28.34 -7.82
C PRO A 734 -20.42 -29.08 -7.32
N LEU A 735 -19.24 -28.70 -7.83
CA LEU A 735 -17.96 -29.23 -7.36
C LEU A 735 -17.57 -28.69 -5.98
N ASP A 736 -17.86 -27.43 -5.73
CA ASP A 736 -17.59 -26.71 -4.49
C ASP A 736 -18.56 -25.50 -4.39
N ARG A 737 -18.41 -24.64 -3.38
CA ARG A 737 -19.30 -23.47 -3.21
C ARG A 737 -19.14 -22.43 -4.33
N VAL A 738 -18.07 -22.47 -5.10
CA VAL A 738 -17.84 -21.53 -6.20
C VAL A 738 -18.40 -22.07 -7.51
N ASN A 739 -18.09 -23.33 -7.80
CA ASN A 739 -18.43 -24.09 -9.00
C ASN A 739 -18.01 -23.39 -10.30
N MET A 740 -16.93 -22.60 -10.27
CA MET A 740 -16.41 -21.87 -11.45
C MET A 740 -15.74 -22.81 -12.45
N TYR A 741 -15.03 -23.81 -11.93
CA TYR A 741 -14.17 -24.72 -12.67
C TYR A 741 -14.90 -26.02 -13.04
N ALA A 742 -14.41 -26.68 -14.08
CA ALA A 742 -14.95 -27.94 -14.57
C ALA A 742 -14.27 -29.16 -13.93
N SER A 743 -13.13 -28.98 -13.26
CA SER A 743 -12.44 -30.05 -12.54
C SER A 743 -11.53 -29.54 -11.43
N PHE A 744 -11.19 -30.45 -10.52
CA PHE A 744 -10.23 -30.30 -9.43
C PHE A 744 -9.35 -31.55 -9.39
N TYR A 745 -8.04 -31.37 -9.35
CA TYR A 745 -7.06 -32.45 -9.54
C TYR A 745 -5.96 -32.42 -8.47
N LYS A 746 -5.34 -33.58 -8.30
CA LYS A 746 -4.16 -33.78 -7.46
C LYS A 746 -3.07 -34.53 -8.23
N ALA A 747 -1.83 -34.04 -8.16
CA ALA A 747 -0.63 -34.71 -8.67
C ALA A 747 0.34 -34.99 -7.53
N THR A 748 0.57 -36.26 -7.21
CA THR A 748 1.49 -36.70 -6.15
C THR A 748 2.85 -37.08 -6.73
N LYS A 749 3.94 -36.50 -6.22
CA LYS A 749 5.30 -36.80 -6.65
C LYS A 749 5.70 -38.23 -6.28
N LEU A 750 6.08 -39.03 -7.28
CA LEU A 750 6.39 -40.47 -7.15
C LEU A 750 7.73 -40.79 -6.49
#